data_AF-A0A8B9QTG5-F1
#
_entry.id   AF-A0A8B9QTG5-F1
#
_cell.length_a   1.000
_cell.length_b   1.000
_cell.length_c   1.000
_cell.angle_alpha   90.00
_cell.angle_beta   90.00
_cell.angle_gamma   90.00
#
_symmetry.space_group_name_H-M   'P 1'
#
loop_
_entity.id
_entity.type
_entity.pdbx_description
1 polymer ?
#
loop_
_entity_poly.entity_id
_entity_poly.type
_entity_poly.pdbx_seq_one_letter_code
_entity_poly.pdbx_strand_id
1 'polypeptide(L)'
;MKALLEKHNAFKDWEMLERDLQSFIDGQVEDTSDNLNKDDIMKDLEEAFQGMQPPSQCKPKSDSSKSKASQAAASPEFLNLLKRLGLERYYPRKMGTEDFHIIHQTSVHNSQPSKDSELPFYFLQRLLTVDYRVRYLTCKEASKPGVVPTPNTSAEEHEPPDSFGDFLSDLDKGAPESASRESHVHPMDLQMAIFHCADDFMRQYLSSKLAFCQFALPLLVPNPGTSQIEFPLWSLSQIKKSWKGMVKSGEETSISSHDSKLIYQAEMPIVSFLRIGSSPSSSKSQLLNALLSRKKYDTFFHRHCEGSTKDCFLMQGVVEISWYLPRGSDDDSFNGPVAFCNLHGDARDHEPQLQFLQEISAVNVVLVSELDQSNEKGRRILHDLWQSQRPLVCLFTEKESIAAGRSGQNVRIGIKNRNEAELVAELTKTVRDLVEGSSTLVSLNACLSTARQHGFLVDEDAEACVTAKEMAIKLVNLLKKEKLSEIKSQLLPLQGKLWYMWCKKDKELTRLQEKGNKSIEHHRSEIELEKSAIRQKQLSKAFPLNQLMKTKLNALSDEINDSSIGLEHILREMGQIYEALESTNSKEKWYVKLPEIAANLMVLGYPIELMDGDASYVPLQWIGAVFDRLIEKLGDKRVFVLSVLGIQSTGKSTLLNAMFGLQFKVSAGRCTRGAFMQLIKVDEKLQQDLSFDYMLVVDTEGLRAIEMANKLSLNHNSELATFVIGIGSLTLINIFGENPSEMQDILQIAVQAFLRMKQVNISPGCLFVHQNVGEITAKEKNMEGQRRLQEKLDEMTVTAAQQEFCDITCFSDVIRFDMNTHIHYFAHLWEGNPPMAPPNPTYSQNVQELKSKILQ
;
A
#
# COMPACT_ATOMS: atom_id res chain seq x y z
N MET A 1 15.46 -66.03 8.69
CA MET A 1 16.67 -66.59 8.04
C MET A 1 16.35 -67.44 6.81
N LYS A 2 15.50 -68.48 6.88
CA LYS A 2 15.14 -69.30 5.71
C LYS A 2 14.35 -68.52 4.62
N ALA A 3 13.48 -67.59 5.00
CA ALA A 3 12.78 -66.68 4.08
C ALA A 3 13.64 -65.50 3.54
N LEU A 4 14.81 -65.25 4.15
CA LEU A 4 15.74 -64.21 3.68
C LEU A 4 16.65 -64.75 2.55
N LEU A 5 16.98 -66.04 2.62
CA LEU A 5 17.79 -66.75 1.62
C LEU A 5 17.04 -67.03 0.31
N GLU A 6 15.70 -67.10 0.32
CA GLU A 6 14.90 -67.26 -0.91
C GLU A 6 14.76 -65.94 -1.70
N LYS A 7 14.94 -64.78 -1.05
CA LYS A 7 14.76 -63.45 -1.67
C LYS A 7 15.95 -62.98 -2.52
N HIS A 8 17.13 -63.60 -2.37
CA HIS A 8 18.40 -63.16 -3.01
C HIS A 8 19.05 -64.19 -3.94
N ASN A 9 18.31 -65.21 -4.41
CA ASN A 9 18.91 -66.24 -5.28
C ASN A 9 19.05 -65.84 -6.76
N ALA A 10 18.79 -64.58 -7.11
CA ALA A 10 19.16 -64.01 -8.41
C ALA A 10 19.64 -62.58 -8.19
N PHE A 11 20.88 -62.30 -8.63
CA PHE A 11 21.67 -61.06 -8.56
C PHE A 11 22.67 -60.92 -7.40
N LYS A 12 23.93 -60.70 -7.82
CA LYS A 12 25.19 -60.74 -7.08
C LYS A 12 25.57 -59.36 -6.56
N ASP A 13 25.02 -58.93 -5.44
CA ASP A 13 25.51 -57.72 -4.78
C ASP A 13 25.66 -57.94 -3.26
N TRP A 14 26.86 -58.36 -2.87
CA TRP A 14 27.20 -58.71 -1.49
C TRP A 14 27.18 -57.51 -0.54
N GLU A 15 27.33 -56.28 -1.05
CA GLU A 15 27.27 -55.05 -0.24
C GLU A 15 25.86 -54.73 0.28
N MET A 16 24.81 -55.20 -0.42
CA MET A 16 23.43 -54.99 0.02
C MET A 16 23.03 -55.97 1.13
N LEU A 17 23.54 -57.20 1.09
CA LEU A 17 23.34 -58.21 2.14
C LEU A 17 24.07 -57.85 3.44
N GLU A 18 25.27 -57.25 3.34
CA GLU A 18 26.02 -56.75 4.49
C GLU A 18 25.31 -55.55 5.15
N ARG A 19 24.80 -54.59 4.36
CA ARG A 19 23.99 -53.47 4.87
C ARG A 19 22.73 -53.93 5.63
N ASP A 20 22.03 -54.92 5.11
CA ASP A 20 20.78 -55.42 5.71
C ASP A 20 21.03 -56.25 6.98
N LEU A 21 22.18 -56.93 7.09
CA LEU A 21 22.60 -57.63 8.30
C LEU A 21 23.09 -56.66 9.39
N GLN A 22 23.80 -55.58 9.02
CA GLN A 22 24.17 -54.51 9.96
C GLN A 22 22.92 -53.79 10.51
N SER A 23 21.91 -53.53 9.67
CA SER A 23 20.63 -52.93 10.09
C SER A 23 19.83 -53.80 11.06
N PHE A 24 20.09 -55.11 11.13
CA PHE A 24 19.41 -56.04 12.03
C PHE A 24 20.11 -56.16 13.40
N ILE A 25 21.36 -55.69 13.52
CA ILE A 25 22.18 -55.82 14.74
C ILE A 25 22.03 -54.59 15.67
N ASP A 26 21.81 -53.39 15.14
CA ASP A 26 21.80 -52.14 15.94
C ASP A 26 20.38 -51.70 16.39
N GLY A 27 19.49 -52.67 16.65
CA GLY A 27 18.05 -52.48 16.78
C GLY A 27 17.53 -51.34 17.68
N GLN A 28 16.55 -50.61 17.15
CA GLN A 28 15.39 -49.94 17.80
C GLN A 28 14.65 -49.13 16.70
N VAL A 29 13.34 -49.20 16.43
CA VAL A 29 12.15 -49.91 16.96
C VAL A 29 11.21 -50.14 15.76
N GLU A 30 10.43 -51.21 15.85
CA GLU A 30 9.38 -51.65 14.93
C GLU A 30 8.38 -50.54 14.54
N ASP A 31 8.26 -50.35 13.22
CA ASP A 31 7.03 -49.90 12.56
C ASP A 31 6.01 -51.05 12.65
N THR A 32 5.07 -50.96 13.59
CA THR A 32 3.75 -51.56 13.44
C THR A 32 2.69 -50.67 14.11
N SER A 33 2.16 -49.71 13.35
CA SER A 33 0.74 -49.36 13.46
C SER A 33 0.24 -48.82 12.12
N ASP A 34 -0.19 -49.74 11.26
CA ASP A 34 -1.32 -49.45 10.40
C ASP A 34 -2.51 -49.06 11.30
N ASN A 35 -3.15 -47.93 10.99
CA ASN A 35 -4.19 -47.22 11.75
C ASN A 35 -3.70 -46.26 12.83
N LEU A 36 -2.96 -45.22 12.45
CA LEU A 36 -3.06 -43.93 13.15
C LEU A 36 -4.49 -43.41 12.98
N ASN A 37 -5.21 -43.39 14.09
CA ASN A 37 -6.63 -43.07 14.22
C ASN A 37 -7.00 -41.81 13.43
N LYS A 38 -7.84 -41.98 12.41
CA LYS A 38 -8.65 -40.88 11.90
C LYS A 38 -9.33 -40.15 13.06
N ASP A 39 -9.71 -40.86 14.12
CA ASP A 39 -10.37 -40.33 15.32
C ASP A 39 -9.47 -39.40 16.18
N ASP A 40 -8.15 -39.62 16.22
CA ASP A 40 -7.21 -38.74 16.94
C ASP A 40 -6.93 -37.47 16.13
N ILE A 41 -6.84 -37.61 14.80
CA ILE A 41 -6.82 -36.48 13.85
C ILE A 41 -8.12 -35.65 13.99
N MET A 42 -9.27 -36.32 14.09
CA MET A 42 -10.59 -35.71 14.29
C MET A 42 -10.67 -34.95 15.62
N LYS A 43 -10.17 -35.54 16.72
CA LYS A 43 -10.18 -34.90 18.04
C LYS A 43 -9.30 -33.64 18.09
N ASP A 44 -8.10 -33.70 17.53
CA ASP A 44 -7.19 -32.55 17.43
C ASP A 44 -7.78 -31.41 16.56
N LEU A 45 -8.62 -31.77 15.59
CA LEU A 45 -9.35 -30.85 14.71
C LEU A 45 -10.58 -30.26 15.40
N GLU A 46 -11.39 -31.07 16.09
CA GLU A 46 -12.52 -30.55 16.88
C GLU A 46 -12.04 -29.58 17.95
N GLU A 47 -10.93 -29.85 18.64
CA GLU A 47 -10.34 -28.94 19.63
C GLU A 47 -9.80 -27.64 19.01
N ALA A 48 -9.24 -27.70 17.80
CA ALA A 48 -8.77 -26.50 17.09
C ALA A 48 -9.92 -25.62 16.57
N PHE A 49 -11.10 -26.21 16.30
CA PHE A 49 -12.23 -25.55 15.63
C PHE A 49 -13.48 -25.35 16.51
N GLN A 50 -13.57 -25.92 17.72
CA GLN A 50 -14.70 -25.70 18.65
C GLN A 50 -14.81 -24.25 19.16
N GLY A 51 -13.77 -23.42 18.97
CA GLY A 51 -13.82 -21.98 19.19
C GLY A 51 -14.38 -21.16 18.02
N MET A 52 -14.59 -21.77 16.84
CA MET A 52 -15.03 -21.07 15.63
C MET A 52 -16.56 -20.96 15.57
N GLN A 53 -17.12 -19.89 16.14
CA GLN A 53 -18.30 -19.32 15.52
C GLN A 53 -17.88 -18.73 14.16
N PRO A 54 -18.74 -18.73 13.12
CA PRO A 54 -18.47 -17.93 11.93
C PRO A 54 -18.14 -16.50 12.41
N PRO A 55 -17.30 -15.73 11.70
CA PRO A 55 -17.25 -14.31 11.95
C PRO A 55 -18.71 -13.88 11.85
N SER A 56 -19.31 -13.54 13.00
CA SER A 56 -20.54 -12.80 12.98
C SER A 56 -20.18 -11.69 12.02
N GLN A 57 -20.94 -11.54 10.93
CA GLN A 57 -20.90 -10.30 10.18
C GLN A 57 -20.66 -9.22 11.23
N CYS A 58 -19.65 -8.39 11.05
CA CYS A 58 -19.76 -7.04 11.57
C CYS A 58 -20.96 -6.36 10.85
N LYS A 59 -22.15 -6.99 10.84
CA LYS A 59 -23.34 -6.29 11.31
C LYS A 59 -22.82 -5.57 12.52
N PRO A 60 -22.89 -4.24 12.55
CA PRO A 60 -22.58 -3.53 13.76
C PRO A 60 -23.40 -4.27 14.82
N LYS A 61 -22.73 -4.96 15.77
CA LYS A 61 -23.35 -5.12 17.08
C LYS A 61 -23.85 -3.72 17.33
N SER A 62 -25.15 -3.60 17.54
CA SER A 62 -25.77 -2.31 17.68
C SER A 62 -25.25 -1.68 18.97
N ASP A 63 -24.02 -1.19 18.94
CA ASP A 63 -23.51 0.01 19.57
C ASP A 63 -24.27 1.22 19.03
N SER A 64 -25.55 1.04 18.68
CA SER A 64 -26.51 2.12 18.55
C SER A 64 -26.56 2.95 19.83
N SER A 65 -26.11 2.43 20.98
CA SER A 65 -25.92 3.20 22.20
C SER A 65 -24.65 4.07 22.18
N LYS A 66 -23.47 3.51 21.84
CA LYS A 66 -22.19 4.25 21.79
C LYS A 66 -22.06 5.16 20.56
N SER A 67 -22.49 4.71 19.38
CA SER A 67 -22.47 5.50 18.13
C SER A 67 -23.48 6.64 18.13
N LYS A 68 -24.64 6.48 18.79
CA LYS A 68 -25.55 7.62 19.03
C LYS A 68 -25.00 8.58 20.09
N ALA A 69 -24.30 8.07 21.12
CA ALA A 69 -23.67 8.92 22.13
C ALA A 69 -22.50 9.76 21.57
N SER A 70 -21.69 9.20 20.66
CA SER A 70 -20.60 9.92 19.99
C SER A 70 -21.08 10.86 18.88
N GLN A 71 -22.14 10.50 18.14
CA GLN A 71 -22.81 11.44 17.23
C GLN A 71 -23.52 12.58 17.98
N ALA A 72 -24.09 12.32 19.17
CA ALA A 72 -24.71 13.35 20.01
C ALA A 72 -23.69 14.28 20.70
N ALA A 73 -22.42 13.87 20.79
CA ALA A 73 -21.34 14.66 21.36
C ALA A 73 -20.55 15.48 20.31
N ALA A 74 -20.81 15.30 19.03
CA ALA A 74 -20.14 16.04 17.96
C ALA A 74 -20.65 17.49 17.88
N SER A 75 -19.75 18.44 17.57
CA SER A 75 -20.14 19.84 17.37
C SER A 75 -21.09 19.98 16.16
N PRO A 76 -22.10 20.86 16.24
CA PRO A 76 -23.04 21.11 15.13
C PRO A 76 -22.34 21.49 13.82
N GLU A 77 -21.25 22.27 13.91
CA GLU A 77 -20.43 22.71 12.78
C GLU A 77 -19.76 21.51 12.08
N PHE A 78 -19.24 20.55 12.86
CA PHE A 78 -18.63 19.34 12.32
C PHE A 78 -19.66 18.45 11.62
N LEU A 79 -20.83 18.25 12.23
CA LEU A 79 -21.91 17.48 11.62
C LEU A 79 -22.39 18.12 10.30
N ASN A 80 -22.46 19.46 10.24
CA ASN A 80 -22.78 20.18 9.01
C ASN A 80 -21.71 19.96 7.92
N LEU A 81 -20.43 20.00 8.28
CA LEU A 81 -19.34 19.69 7.35
C LEU A 81 -19.46 18.25 6.82
N LEU A 82 -19.72 17.26 7.67
CA LEU A 82 -19.91 15.87 7.26
C LEU A 82 -21.12 15.72 6.31
N LYS A 83 -22.21 16.43 6.56
CA LYS A 83 -23.38 16.46 5.68
C LYS A 83 -23.05 17.05 4.31
N ARG A 84 -22.34 18.18 4.30
CA ARG A 84 -21.90 18.86 3.08
C ARG A 84 -20.97 17.98 2.24
N LEU A 85 -20.11 17.19 2.90
CA LEU A 85 -19.22 16.22 2.28
C LEU A 85 -19.86 14.84 1.98
N GLY A 86 -21.09 14.58 2.43
CA GLY A 86 -21.75 13.27 2.25
C GLY A 86 -21.14 12.13 3.09
N LEU A 87 -20.47 12.46 4.20
CA LEU A 87 -19.73 11.50 5.04
C LEU A 87 -20.50 11.06 6.31
N GLU A 88 -21.72 11.56 6.55
CA GLU A 88 -22.51 11.31 7.76
C GLU A 88 -22.66 9.82 8.12
N ARG A 89 -22.87 8.97 7.11
CA ARG A 89 -23.05 7.52 7.29
C ARG A 89 -21.80 6.81 7.83
N TYR A 90 -20.63 7.38 7.55
CA TYR A 90 -19.34 6.83 7.92
C TYR A 90 -18.86 7.27 9.30
N TYR A 91 -19.47 8.31 9.87
CA TYR A 91 -19.07 8.79 11.18
C TYR A 91 -19.81 8.05 12.32
N PRO A 92 -19.13 7.75 13.43
CA PRO A 92 -17.67 7.74 13.61
C PRO A 92 -17.04 6.41 13.17
N ARG A 93 -15.88 6.46 12.48
CA ARG A 93 -15.02 5.30 12.17
C ARG A 93 -15.72 4.08 11.54
N LYS A 94 -16.58 4.30 10.55
CA LYS A 94 -17.29 3.22 9.82
C LYS A 94 -16.86 3.08 8.36
N MET A 95 -15.95 3.93 7.88
CA MET A 95 -15.39 3.78 6.53
C MET A 95 -14.24 2.78 6.57
N GLY A 96 -14.49 1.61 5.99
CA GLY A 96 -13.49 0.54 5.86
C GLY A 96 -12.68 0.65 4.57
N THR A 97 -11.75 -0.28 4.38
CA THR A 97 -10.94 -0.33 3.15
C THR A 97 -11.75 -0.78 1.93
N GLU A 98 -12.82 -1.54 2.16
CA GLU A 98 -13.77 -2.00 1.13
C GLU A 98 -14.60 -0.85 0.55
N ASP A 99 -14.87 0.21 1.32
CA ASP A 99 -15.53 1.43 0.83
C ASP A 99 -14.64 2.24 -0.11
N PHE A 100 -13.33 2.00 -0.04
CA PHE A 100 -12.31 2.74 -0.77
C PHE A 100 -11.83 1.98 -2.02
N HIS A 101 -11.79 0.64 -1.98
CA HIS A 101 -11.50 -0.21 -3.14
C HIS A 101 -12.75 -0.45 -4.00
N ILE A 102 -13.44 0.62 -4.38
CA ILE A 102 -14.58 0.60 -5.30
C ILE A 102 -14.23 1.37 -6.56
N ILE A 103 -14.52 0.80 -7.72
CA ILE A 103 -14.42 1.52 -9.00
C ILE A 103 -15.64 2.45 -9.09
N HIS A 104 -15.42 3.73 -8.78
CA HIS A 104 -16.45 4.79 -8.84
C HIS A 104 -16.47 5.52 -10.18
N GLN A 105 -17.56 6.25 -10.45
CA GLN A 105 -17.71 7.06 -11.67
C GLN A 105 -16.59 8.10 -11.85
N THR A 106 -16.10 8.66 -10.74
CA THR A 106 -14.93 9.56 -10.73
C THR A 106 -13.63 8.87 -11.18
N SER A 107 -13.57 7.52 -11.13
CA SER A 107 -12.45 6.71 -11.63
C SER A 107 -12.41 6.56 -13.14
N VAL A 108 -13.52 6.83 -13.83
CA VAL A 108 -13.65 6.73 -15.29
C VAL A 108 -13.54 8.11 -15.95
N HIS A 109 -13.97 9.16 -15.25
CA HIS A 109 -13.95 10.53 -15.76
C HIS A 109 -13.04 11.42 -14.93
N ASN A 110 -11.99 11.98 -15.55
CA ASN A 110 -11.04 12.91 -14.93
C ASN A 110 -11.62 14.33 -14.71
N SER A 111 -12.94 14.46 -14.57
CA SER A 111 -13.60 15.75 -14.31
C SER A 111 -13.36 16.17 -12.87
N GLN A 112 -12.95 17.43 -12.66
CA GLN A 112 -12.86 18.01 -11.33
C GLN A 112 -14.24 18.01 -10.63
N PRO A 113 -14.28 17.79 -9.30
CA PRO A 113 -15.52 17.82 -8.51
C PRO A 113 -16.28 19.13 -8.68
N SER A 114 -17.60 19.01 -8.88
CA SER A 114 -18.51 20.15 -9.00
C SER A 114 -19.29 20.43 -7.71
N LYS A 115 -19.37 19.43 -6.82
CA LYS A 115 -20.08 19.49 -5.54
C LYS A 115 -19.17 19.03 -4.41
N ASP A 116 -19.34 19.61 -3.22
CA ASP A 116 -18.55 19.24 -2.04
C ASP A 116 -18.70 17.76 -1.67
N SER A 117 -19.87 17.17 -1.93
CA SER A 117 -20.13 15.74 -1.70
C SER A 117 -19.29 14.79 -2.57
N GLU A 118 -18.69 15.28 -3.65
CA GLU A 118 -17.80 14.51 -4.55
C GLU A 118 -16.34 14.57 -4.08
N LEU A 119 -15.98 15.54 -3.24
CA LEU A 119 -14.60 15.79 -2.79
C LEU A 119 -13.96 14.59 -2.08
N PRO A 120 -14.63 13.88 -1.12
CA PRO A 120 -13.95 12.84 -0.36
C PRO A 120 -13.47 11.69 -1.22
N PHE A 121 -14.34 11.14 -2.07
CA PHE A 121 -13.99 10.03 -2.94
C PHE A 121 -13.03 10.43 -4.07
N TYR A 122 -13.14 11.67 -4.58
CA TYR A 122 -12.15 12.20 -5.52
C TYR A 122 -10.77 12.35 -4.87
N PHE A 123 -10.70 12.89 -3.66
CA PHE A 123 -9.47 13.02 -2.88
C PHE A 123 -8.79 11.65 -2.69
N LEU A 124 -9.58 10.70 -2.21
CA LEU A 124 -9.19 9.31 -1.98
C LEU A 124 -8.65 8.65 -3.27
N GLN A 125 -9.34 8.81 -4.39
CA GLN A 125 -8.92 8.28 -5.69
C GLN A 125 -7.64 8.93 -6.24
N ARG A 126 -7.46 10.24 -6.07
CA ARG A 126 -6.22 10.91 -6.54
C ARG A 126 -5.02 10.51 -5.70
N LEU A 127 -5.24 10.35 -4.39
CA LEU A 127 -4.26 9.83 -3.48
C LEU A 127 -3.87 8.38 -3.82
N LEU A 128 -4.82 7.55 -4.32
CA LEU A 128 -4.53 6.21 -4.83
C LEU A 128 -3.57 6.22 -6.01
N THR A 129 -3.83 7.09 -6.97
CA THR A 129 -2.97 7.26 -8.16
C THR A 129 -1.71 8.08 -7.87
N VAL A 130 -1.34 8.21 -6.60
CA VAL A 130 -0.13 8.89 -6.11
C VAL A 130 0.01 10.34 -6.57
N ASP A 131 -1.12 11.03 -6.80
CA ASP A 131 -1.13 12.45 -7.19
C ASP A 131 -1.07 13.35 -5.96
N TYR A 132 0.13 13.82 -5.61
CA TYR A 132 0.33 14.67 -4.44
C TYR A 132 -0.35 16.05 -4.56
N ARG A 133 -0.73 16.48 -5.79
CA ARG A 133 -1.40 17.77 -6.03
C ARG A 133 -2.82 17.79 -5.47
N VAL A 134 -3.37 16.63 -5.07
CA VAL A 134 -4.65 16.54 -4.37
C VAL A 134 -4.71 17.38 -3.09
N ARG A 135 -3.55 17.80 -2.55
CA ARG A 135 -3.47 18.78 -1.45
C ARG A 135 -4.22 20.08 -1.73
N TYR A 136 -4.28 20.49 -3.00
CA TYR A 136 -4.86 21.75 -3.44
C TYR A 136 -6.28 21.55 -3.97
N LEU A 137 -6.90 20.39 -3.69
CA LEU A 137 -8.21 20.06 -4.20
C LEU A 137 -9.28 21.01 -3.66
N THR A 138 -9.99 21.66 -4.59
CA THR A 138 -11.17 22.47 -4.33
C THR A 138 -12.26 22.12 -5.34
N CYS A 139 -13.53 22.41 -4.99
CA CYS A 139 -14.62 22.30 -5.95
C CYS A 139 -14.48 23.37 -7.03
N LYS A 140 -14.72 22.99 -8.28
CA LYS A 140 -14.68 23.92 -9.41
C LYS A 140 -15.80 24.94 -9.27
N GLU A 141 -15.45 26.22 -9.14
CA GLU A 141 -16.45 27.29 -9.22
C GLU A 141 -17.11 27.27 -10.61
N ALA A 142 -18.45 27.32 -10.65
CA ALA A 142 -19.15 27.47 -11.92
C ALA A 142 -18.64 28.75 -12.60
N SER A 143 -17.94 28.61 -13.71
CA SER A 143 -17.41 29.73 -14.49
C SER A 143 -18.56 30.70 -14.77
N LYS A 144 -18.50 31.90 -14.19
CA LYS A 144 -19.34 33.00 -14.64
C LYS A 144 -19.12 33.13 -16.16
N PRO A 145 -20.16 33.39 -16.97
CA PRO A 145 -19.94 33.82 -18.34
C PRO A 145 -18.94 34.97 -18.27
N GLY A 146 -17.82 34.82 -18.98
CA GLY A 146 -16.77 35.84 -18.98
C GLY A 146 -17.43 37.19 -19.22
N VAL A 147 -17.09 38.17 -18.38
CA VAL A 147 -17.35 39.56 -18.72
C VAL A 147 -16.54 39.81 -19.98
N VAL A 148 -17.18 39.60 -21.13
CA VAL A 148 -16.67 40.08 -22.42
C VAL A 148 -16.50 41.58 -22.22
N PRO A 149 -15.31 42.15 -22.39
CA PRO A 149 -15.20 43.58 -22.49
C PRO A 149 -15.97 43.96 -23.76
N THR A 150 -17.20 44.43 -23.59
CA THR A 150 -17.98 44.97 -24.70
C THR A 150 -17.18 46.12 -25.30
N PRO A 151 -16.85 46.09 -26.60
CA PRO A 151 -16.21 47.23 -27.23
C PRO A 151 -17.22 48.38 -27.23
N ASN A 152 -16.86 49.46 -26.54
CA ASN A 152 -17.63 50.69 -26.45
C ASN A 152 -18.13 51.11 -27.83
N THR A 153 -19.44 51.18 -28.00
CA THR A 153 -20.05 51.87 -29.13
C THR A 153 -21.14 52.79 -28.62
N SER A 154 -21.14 54.00 -29.17
CA SER A 154 -21.98 55.16 -28.95
C SER A 154 -21.62 56.05 -27.75
N ALA A 155 -21.37 57.30 -28.12
CA ALA A 155 -20.89 58.40 -27.32
C ALA A 155 -22.01 58.95 -26.42
N GLU A 156 -21.75 58.95 -25.13
CA GLU A 156 -22.22 60.01 -24.24
C GLU A 156 -21.01 60.51 -23.45
N GLU A 157 -20.78 61.81 -23.53
CA GLU A 157 -19.73 62.52 -22.81
C GLU A 157 -20.01 62.41 -21.30
N HIS A 158 -19.41 61.43 -20.64
CA HIS A 158 -19.27 61.44 -19.18
C HIS A 158 -17.93 62.10 -18.83
N GLU A 159 -18.03 63.23 -18.12
CA GLU A 159 -16.89 63.92 -17.51
C GLU A 159 -16.01 62.94 -16.69
N PRO A 160 -14.68 63.11 -16.70
CA PRO A 160 -13.81 62.28 -15.87
C PRO A 160 -14.13 62.51 -14.39
N PRO A 161 -14.04 61.49 -13.52
CA PRO A 161 -14.36 61.63 -12.11
C PRO A 161 -13.43 62.69 -11.48
N ASP A 162 -14.05 63.78 -11.04
CA ASP A 162 -13.41 65.04 -10.71
C ASP A 162 -12.99 65.08 -9.23
N SER A 163 -12.21 64.08 -8.76
CA SER A 163 -11.40 64.12 -7.53
C SER A 163 -10.80 62.76 -7.19
N PHE A 164 -9.52 62.74 -6.76
CA PHE A 164 -8.88 61.58 -6.09
C PHE A 164 -9.66 61.11 -4.84
N GLY A 165 -10.51 61.97 -4.27
CA GLY A 165 -11.40 61.67 -3.15
C GLY A 165 -12.52 60.69 -3.48
N ASP A 166 -13.03 60.65 -4.71
CA ASP A 166 -14.08 59.68 -5.09
C ASP A 166 -13.49 58.26 -5.23
N PHE A 167 -12.26 58.14 -5.75
CA PHE A 167 -11.51 56.89 -5.77
C PHE A 167 -11.24 56.35 -4.36
N LEU A 168 -10.94 57.24 -3.40
CA LEU A 168 -10.76 56.86 -1.99
C LEU A 168 -12.10 56.59 -1.28
N SER A 169 -13.20 57.19 -1.71
CA SER A 169 -14.53 56.93 -1.15
C SER A 169 -15.01 55.50 -1.39
N ASP A 170 -14.54 54.87 -2.48
CA ASP A 170 -14.74 53.44 -2.75
C ASP A 170 -13.76 52.54 -1.96
N LEU A 171 -12.70 53.09 -1.37
CA LEU A 171 -11.89 52.38 -0.36
C LEU A 171 -12.53 52.41 1.04
N ASP A 172 -13.27 53.47 1.38
CA ASP A 172 -13.92 53.65 2.69
C ASP A 172 -15.36 53.08 2.76
N LYS A 173 -16.00 52.84 1.61
CA LYS A 173 -17.15 51.93 1.56
C LYS A 173 -16.63 50.51 1.71
N GLY A 174 -16.55 50.07 2.96
CA GLY A 174 -16.34 48.66 3.28
C GLY A 174 -17.22 47.82 2.34
N ALA A 175 -16.58 46.88 1.63
CA ALA A 175 -17.26 46.02 0.67
C ALA A 175 -18.58 45.56 1.32
N PRO A 176 -19.74 45.71 0.63
CA PRO A 176 -21.00 45.25 1.21
C PRO A 176 -20.77 43.82 1.65
N GLU A 177 -21.07 43.51 2.93
CA GLU A 177 -20.95 42.16 3.49
C GLU A 177 -21.50 41.23 2.44
N SER A 178 -20.58 40.57 1.72
CA SER A 178 -20.96 39.74 0.59
C SER A 178 -21.89 38.70 1.20
N ALA A 179 -23.16 38.72 0.80
CA ALA A 179 -24.19 37.81 1.27
C ALA A 179 -23.56 36.43 1.43
N SER A 180 -23.52 35.93 2.67
CA SER A 180 -22.83 34.73 3.14
C SER A 180 -22.62 33.69 2.03
N ARG A 181 -21.54 33.84 1.26
CA ARG A 181 -21.12 32.78 0.35
C ARG A 181 -20.48 31.75 1.25
N GLU A 182 -21.10 30.58 1.36
CA GLU A 182 -20.46 29.45 2.02
C GLU A 182 -19.07 29.27 1.39
N SER A 183 -18.03 29.50 2.18
CA SER A 183 -16.65 29.32 1.74
C SER A 183 -16.48 27.87 1.27
N HIS A 184 -15.67 27.67 0.22
CA HIS A 184 -15.34 26.32 -0.25
C HIS A 184 -14.67 25.53 0.88
N VAL A 185 -14.84 24.21 0.88
CA VAL A 185 -14.28 23.36 1.94
C VAL A 185 -12.76 23.44 1.93
N HIS A 186 -12.16 23.72 3.08
CA HIS A 186 -10.71 23.75 3.23
C HIS A 186 -10.11 22.35 3.00
N PRO A 187 -9.02 22.18 2.22
CA PRO A 187 -8.46 20.86 1.95
C PRO A 187 -8.04 20.07 3.20
N MET A 188 -7.56 20.76 4.24
CA MET A 188 -7.25 20.13 5.52
C MET A 188 -8.51 19.64 6.26
N ASP A 189 -9.63 20.37 6.15
CA ASP A 189 -10.90 19.94 6.74
C ASP A 189 -11.44 18.71 6.00
N LEU A 190 -11.26 18.64 4.69
CA LEU A 190 -11.56 17.44 3.91
C LEU A 190 -10.72 16.25 4.38
N GLN A 191 -9.39 16.40 4.48
CA GLN A 191 -8.48 15.33 4.94
C GLN A 191 -8.85 14.85 6.35
N MET A 192 -9.09 15.77 7.28
CA MET A 192 -9.43 15.42 8.66
C MET A 192 -10.84 14.85 8.81
N ALA A 193 -11.82 15.32 8.03
CA ALA A 193 -13.16 14.74 8.01
C ALA A 193 -13.12 13.27 7.56
N ILE A 194 -12.35 12.96 6.52
CA ILE A 194 -12.09 11.58 6.08
C ILE A 194 -11.40 10.79 7.20
N PHE A 195 -10.37 11.34 7.84
CA PHE A 195 -9.65 10.68 8.93
C PHE A 195 -10.54 10.35 10.14
N HIS A 196 -11.52 11.20 10.47
CA HIS A 196 -12.52 10.94 11.52
C HIS A 196 -13.60 9.91 11.13
N CYS A 197 -13.83 9.73 9.83
CA CYS A 197 -14.78 8.74 9.30
C CYS A 197 -14.14 7.36 9.05
N ALA A 198 -12.83 7.33 8.79
CA ALA A 198 -12.05 6.12 8.58
C ALA A 198 -11.90 5.29 9.86
N ASP A 199 -12.05 3.98 9.73
CA ASP A 199 -11.65 3.02 10.76
C ASP A 199 -10.12 2.92 10.88
N ASP A 200 -9.63 2.12 11.83
CA ASP A 200 -8.20 2.09 12.15
C ASP A 200 -7.36 1.47 11.01
N PHE A 201 -7.91 0.55 10.22
CA PHE A 201 -7.24 -0.03 9.05
C PHE A 201 -7.19 0.95 7.88
N MET A 202 -8.29 1.64 7.63
CA MET A 202 -8.40 2.66 6.60
C MET A 202 -7.51 3.87 6.94
N ARG A 203 -7.41 4.26 8.22
CA ARG A 203 -6.44 5.28 8.69
C ARG A 203 -5.00 4.86 8.42
N GLN A 204 -4.65 3.62 8.73
CA GLN A 204 -3.31 3.09 8.46
C GLN A 204 -2.96 3.10 6.96
N TYR A 205 -3.94 2.71 6.13
CA TYR A 205 -3.79 2.75 4.69
C TYR A 205 -3.66 4.19 4.16
N LEU A 206 -4.53 5.09 4.62
CA LEU A 206 -4.53 6.52 4.28
C LEU A 206 -3.19 7.17 4.63
N SER A 207 -2.70 6.98 5.87
CA SER A 207 -1.40 7.47 6.33
C SER A 207 -0.25 6.95 5.48
N SER A 208 -0.31 5.70 5.04
CA SER A 208 0.71 5.11 4.14
C SER A 208 0.74 5.80 2.77
N LYS A 209 -0.43 6.12 2.19
CA LYS A 209 -0.52 6.82 0.90
C LYS A 209 -0.16 8.31 1.00
N LEU A 210 -0.58 8.98 2.07
CA LEU A 210 -0.16 10.35 2.39
C LEU A 210 1.37 10.43 2.53
N ALA A 211 1.98 9.47 3.24
CA ALA A 211 3.44 9.40 3.41
C ALA A 211 4.18 9.15 2.09
N PHE A 212 3.58 8.40 1.16
CA PHE A 212 4.11 8.18 -0.18
C PHE A 212 4.07 9.46 -1.03
N CYS A 213 3.00 10.25 -0.88
CA CYS A 213 2.82 11.55 -1.54
C CYS A 213 3.53 12.71 -0.83
N GLN A 214 4.39 12.43 0.16
CA GLN A 214 5.15 13.43 0.93
C GLN A 214 4.27 14.45 1.68
N PHE A 215 3.08 14.03 2.12
CA PHE A 215 2.26 14.80 3.07
C PHE A 215 2.79 14.64 4.49
N ALA A 216 2.62 15.69 5.29
CA ALA A 216 2.70 15.54 6.73
C ALA A 216 1.52 14.69 7.24
N LEU A 217 1.75 13.95 8.32
CA LEU A 217 0.80 12.98 8.84
C LEU A 217 0.26 13.42 10.21
N PRO A 218 -1.00 13.13 10.54
CA PRO A 218 -1.55 13.48 11.85
C PRO A 218 -0.84 12.70 12.98
N LEU A 219 -0.20 13.43 13.90
CA LEU A 219 0.45 12.89 15.10
C LEU A 219 -0.41 13.08 16.34
N LEU A 220 -1.07 14.24 16.49
CA LEU A 220 -2.09 14.49 17.51
C LEU A 220 -3.34 15.02 16.85
N VAL A 221 -4.48 14.38 17.12
CA VAL A 221 -5.76 14.67 16.49
C VAL A 221 -6.80 15.01 17.57
N PRO A 222 -7.19 16.29 17.71
CA PRO A 222 -8.29 16.67 18.58
C PRO A 222 -9.62 16.12 18.07
N ASN A 223 -10.46 15.62 18.97
CA ASN A 223 -11.83 15.25 18.66
C ASN A 223 -12.70 16.51 18.54
N PRO A 224 -13.39 16.74 17.41
CA PRO A 224 -14.17 17.96 17.17
C PRO A 224 -15.42 18.10 18.06
N GLY A 225 -15.81 17.05 18.79
CA GLY A 225 -16.94 17.06 19.73
C GLY A 225 -16.54 17.07 21.20
N THR A 226 -15.52 16.29 21.57
CA THR A 226 -15.15 16.09 22.99
C THR A 226 -13.90 16.85 23.42
N SER A 227 -13.18 17.47 22.48
CA SER A 227 -11.85 18.07 22.69
C SER A 227 -10.77 17.09 23.20
N GLN A 228 -11.09 15.79 23.30
CA GLN A 228 -10.13 14.76 23.66
C GLN A 228 -9.13 14.56 22.53
N ILE A 229 -7.86 14.44 22.87
CA ILE A 229 -6.78 14.32 21.88
C ILE A 229 -6.45 12.83 21.69
N GLU A 230 -6.39 12.42 20.43
CA GLU A 230 -5.94 11.10 20.01
C GLU A 230 -4.49 11.15 19.51
N PHE A 231 -3.68 10.15 19.88
CA PHE A 231 -2.35 9.86 19.36
C PHE A 231 -2.44 8.58 18.50
N PRO A 232 -2.70 8.70 17.18
CA PRO A 232 -3.02 7.57 16.32
C PRO A 232 -1.75 6.85 15.82
N LEU A 233 -0.99 6.21 16.73
CA LEU A 233 0.28 5.56 16.39
C LEU A 233 0.09 4.36 15.46
N TRP A 234 -0.98 3.57 15.64
CA TRP A 234 -1.29 2.42 14.78
C TRP A 234 -1.43 2.84 13.31
N SER A 235 -1.97 4.03 13.05
CA SER A 235 -2.06 4.56 11.69
C SER A 235 -0.70 4.77 11.01
N LEU A 236 0.36 4.97 11.79
CA LEU A 236 1.73 5.18 11.31
C LEU A 236 2.55 3.88 11.23
N SER A 237 2.00 2.76 11.70
CA SER A 237 2.79 1.56 11.98
C SER A 237 3.26 0.81 10.73
N GLN A 238 2.62 1.00 9.57
CA GLN A 238 3.02 0.37 8.29
C GLN A 238 4.02 1.21 7.48
N ILE A 239 4.32 2.42 7.92
CA ILE A 239 5.15 3.34 7.14
C ILE A 239 6.61 2.92 7.21
N LYS A 240 7.12 2.49 6.05
CA LYS A 240 8.53 2.13 5.85
C LYS A 240 9.26 3.22 5.11
N LYS A 241 10.42 3.60 5.60
CA LYS A 241 11.29 4.60 4.98
C LYS A 241 12.73 4.07 4.91
N SER A 242 13.48 4.57 3.95
CA SER A 242 14.91 4.31 3.80
C SER A 242 15.68 5.64 3.82
N TRP A 243 16.89 5.62 4.35
CA TRP A 243 17.78 6.79 4.38
C TRP A 243 19.24 6.34 4.48
N LYS A 244 20.16 7.24 4.16
CA LYS A 244 21.59 7.03 4.37
C LYS A 244 22.14 8.11 5.29
N GLY A 245 22.65 7.72 6.45
CA GLY A 245 23.24 8.64 7.43
C GLY A 245 24.76 8.66 7.33
N MET A 246 25.37 9.79 7.69
CA MET A 246 26.81 9.86 7.94
C MET A 246 27.08 9.56 9.41
N VAL A 247 27.82 8.49 9.68
CA VAL A 247 28.28 8.14 11.02
C VAL A 247 29.75 8.55 11.14
N LYS A 248 30.04 9.45 12.08
CA LYS A 248 31.40 9.86 12.44
C LYS A 248 31.94 8.89 13.50
N SER A 249 32.96 8.11 13.16
CA SER A 249 33.68 7.22 14.08
C SER A 249 35.14 7.65 14.14
N GLY A 250 35.49 8.57 15.03
CA GLY A 250 36.83 9.16 15.08
C GLY A 250 37.08 10.09 13.89
N GLU A 251 38.21 9.92 13.19
CA GLU A 251 38.56 10.69 11.97
C GLU A 251 37.93 10.11 10.69
N GLU A 252 37.35 8.91 10.74
CA GLU A 252 36.72 8.27 9.58
C GLU A 252 35.19 8.53 9.53
N THR A 253 34.73 9.01 8.38
CA THR A 253 33.31 9.19 8.07
C THR A 253 32.82 7.98 7.27
N SER A 254 31.87 7.22 7.81
CA SER A 254 31.25 6.09 7.11
C SER A 254 29.77 6.38 6.83
N ILE A 255 29.26 5.88 5.70
CA ILE A 255 27.84 6.02 5.35
C ILE A 255 27.10 4.77 5.82
N SER A 256 26.15 4.93 6.75
CA SER A 256 25.24 3.85 7.14
C SER A 256 23.98 3.90 6.27
N SER A 257 23.69 2.80 5.56
CA SER A 257 22.44 2.65 4.80
C SER A 257 21.40 1.96 5.66
N HIS A 258 20.22 2.57 5.79
CA HIS A 258 19.07 1.98 6.46
C HIS A 258 17.97 1.79 5.43
N ASP A 259 17.70 0.54 5.08
CA ASP A 259 16.69 0.20 4.08
C ASP A 259 15.41 -0.34 4.74
N SER A 260 14.26 0.20 4.31
CA SER A 260 12.93 -0.30 4.65
C SER A 260 12.68 -0.44 6.16
N LYS A 261 13.05 0.56 6.96
CA LYS A 261 12.80 0.60 8.40
C LYS A 261 11.40 1.14 8.70
N LEU A 262 10.74 0.55 9.70
CA LEU A 262 9.48 1.06 10.25
C LEU A 262 9.76 2.39 10.95
N ILE A 263 9.16 3.48 10.45
CA ILE A 263 9.54 4.83 10.88
C ILE A 263 9.19 5.11 12.34
N TYR A 264 8.10 4.51 12.84
CA TYR A 264 7.64 4.72 14.22
C TYR A 264 8.56 4.08 15.28
N GLN A 265 9.36 3.09 14.88
CA GLN A 265 10.35 2.41 15.74
C GLN A 265 11.73 3.06 15.65
N ALA A 266 11.98 3.89 14.62
CA ALA A 266 13.28 4.51 14.42
C ALA A 266 13.49 5.65 15.42
N GLU A 267 14.63 5.63 16.11
CA GLU A 267 15.03 6.69 17.02
C GLU A 267 15.65 7.84 16.23
N MET A 268 15.10 9.04 16.39
CA MET A 268 15.59 10.24 15.71
C MET A 268 15.28 11.51 16.52
N PRO A 269 16.02 12.61 16.29
CA PRO A 269 15.71 13.90 16.90
C PRO A 269 14.39 14.44 16.34
N ILE A 270 13.54 14.95 17.24
CA ILE A 270 12.28 15.61 16.89
C ILE A 270 12.46 17.13 17.02
N VAL A 271 12.14 17.86 15.95
CA VAL A 271 12.14 19.33 15.92
C VAL A 271 10.70 19.82 15.87
N SER A 272 10.23 20.50 16.91
CA SER A 272 8.84 20.97 16.99
C SER A 272 8.72 22.45 16.66
N PHE A 273 7.83 22.75 15.72
CA PHE A 273 7.49 24.10 15.28
C PHE A 273 6.20 24.58 15.94
N LEU A 274 6.32 25.63 16.73
CA LEU A 274 5.25 26.23 17.52
C LEU A 274 5.02 27.68 17.09
N ARG A 275 3.81 28.19 17.32
CA ARG A 275 3.47 29.61 17.14
C ARG A 275 2.85 30.13 18.40
N ILE A 276 3.31 31.29 18.87
CA ILE A 276 2.67 32.00 19.96
C ILE A 276 2.13 33.30 19.38
N GLY A 277 0.81 33.38 19.29
CA GLY A 277 0.13 34.55 18.76
C GLY A 277 -0.29 34.51 17.30
N SER A 278 -0.82 35.63 16.84
CA SER A 278 -1.53 35.76 15.56
C SER A 278 -0.89 36.81 14.63
N SER A 279 0.34 36.58 14.16
CA SER A 279 0.95 37.41 13.10
C SER A 279 0.44 37.09 11.68
N PRO A 280 -0.22 38.02 10.96
CA PRO A 280 -0.66 37.79 9.58
C PRO A 280 0.49 37.80 8.56
N SER A 281 1.67 38.32 8.93
CA SER A 281 2.79 38.60 8.02
C SER A 281 3.69 37.41 7.69
N SER A 282 3.71 36.35 8.49
CA SER A 282 4.58 35.18 8.25
C SER A 282 3.87 33.86 8.54
N SER A 283 4.19 32.86 7.71
CA SER A 283 3.60 31.53 7.79
C SER A 283 4.62 30.52 8.33
N LYS A 284 4.35 29.97 9.53
CA LYS A 284 5.17 28.94 10.17
C LYS A 284 5.37 27.71 9.28
N SER A 285 4.29 27.19 8.72
CA SER A 285 4.31 25.99 7.87
C SER A 285 5.05 26.24 6.55
N GLN A 286 5.04 27.46 6.02
CA GLN A 286 5.81 27.80 4.81
C GLN A 286 7.31 27.77 5.07
N LEU A 287 7.76 28.34 6.19
CA LEU A 287 9.17 28.29 6.59
C LEU A 287 9.63 26.84 6.83
N LEU A 288 8.75 26.03 7.43
CA LEU A 288 9.01 24.61 7.66
C LEU A 288 9.11 23.82 6.34
N ASN A 289 8.23 24.07 5.38
CA ASN A 289 8.33 23.48 4.04
C ASN A 289 9.63 23.88 3.33
N ALA A 290 10.02 25.16 3.41
CA ALA A 290 11.27 25.64 2.81
C ALA A 290 12.50 24.95 3.40
N LEU A 291 12.49 24.64 4.71
CA LEU A 291 13.56 23.89 5.38
C LEU A 291 13.60 22.42 4.94
N LEU A 292 12.44 21.76 4.82
CA LEU A 292 12.35 20.33 4.47
C LEU A 292 12.63 20.02 3.01
N SER A 293 11.97 20.72 2.08
CA SER A 293 11.94 20.36 0.66
C SER A 293 12.71 21.32 -0.22
N ARG A 294 13.28 22.40 0.34
CA ARG A 294 13.90 23.51 -0.42
C ARG A 294 12.96 24.06 -1.51
N LYS A 295 11.66 24.17 -1.19
CA LYS A 295 10.58 24.65 -2.08
C LYS A 295 10.29 23.77 -3.30
N LYS A 296 10.74 22.52 -3.34
CA LYS A 296 10.40 21.61 -4.43
C LYS A 296 8.91 21.23 -4.41
N TYR A 297 8.35 21.10 -3.23
CA TYR A 297 6.95 20.78 -2.97
C TYR A 297 6.60 21.17 -1.53
N ASP A 298 5.34 21.45 -1.25
CA ASP A 298 4.89 21.65 0.14
C ASP A 298 4.76 20.30 0.86
N THR A 299 4.96 20.26 2.18
CA THR A 299 4.76 19.03 2.99
C THR A 299 3.65 19.26 3.99
N PHE A 300 3.73 20.38 4.70
CA PHE A 300 2.70 20.89 5.61
C PHE A 300 1.81 21.89 4.87
N PHE A 301 0.52 21.87 5.19
CA PHE A 301 -0.42 22.85 4.67
C PHE A 301 -0.11 24.26 5.23
N HIS A 302 -0.20 25.29 4.38
CA HIS A 302 -0.02 26.69 4.78
C HIS A 302 -1.01 27.64 4.11
N ARG A 303 -1.15 28.85 4.64
CA ARG A 303 -2.14 29.86 4.22
C ARG A 303 -2.07 30.35 2.76
N HIS A 304 -0.98 30.01 2.06
CA HIS A 304 -0.77 30.39 0.66
C HIS A 304 -0.90 29.19 -0.28
N CYS A 305 -1.21 28.00 0.25
CA CYS A 305 -1.63 26.88 -0.58
C CYS A 305 -2.94 27.25 -1.29
N GLU A 306 -3.07 26.83 -2.55
CA GLU A 306 -4.32 26.94 -3.28
C GLU A 306 -5.44 26.21 -2.52
N GLY A 307 -6.62 26.85 -2.49
CA GLY A 307 -7.77 26.37 -1.72
C GLY A 307 -7.75 26.71 -0.23
N SER A 308 -6.70 27.34 0.30
CA SER A 308 -6.71 27.79 1.70
C SER A 308 -7.75 28.89 1.93
N THR A 309 -8.49 28.77 3.03
CA THR A 309 -9.50 29.71 3.51
C THR A 309 -9.18 30.12 4.94
N LYS A 310 -9.77 31.25 5.39
CA LYS A 310 -9.71 31.63 6.82
C LYS A 310 -10.57 30.71 7.69
N ASP A 311 -11.61 30.11 7.12
CA ASP A 311 -12.55 29.22 7.79
C ASP A 311 -12.06 27.77 7.73
N CYS A 312 -11.02 27.45 8.50
CA CYS A 312 -10.54 26.08 8.66
C CYS A 312 -10.86 25.58 10.07
N PHE A 313 -11.74 24.57 10.14
CA PHE A 313 -12.35 24.12 11.39
C PHE A 313 -11.57 22.99 12.08
N LEU A 314 -11.11 21.98 11.32
CA LEU A 314 -10.50 20.75 11.87
C LEU A 314 -8.98 20.80 11.99
N MET A 315 -8.34 21.88 11.54
CA MET A 315 -6.88 22.02 11.58
C MET A 315 -6.36 22.54 12.93
N GLN A 316 -7.15 23.29 13.69
CA GLN A 316 -6.70 23.90 14.94
C GLN A 316 -6.37 22.82 15.99
N GLY A 317 -5.19 22.91 16.62
CA GLY A 317 -4.73 21.96 17.63
C GLY A 317 -4.27 20.60 17.09
N VAL A 318 -4.34 20.36 15.78
CA VAL A 318 -3.72 19.20 15.14
C VAL A 318 -2.20 19.38 15.16
N VAL A 319 -1.48 18.33 15.54
CA VAL A 319 -0.03 18.25 15.32
C VAL A 319 0.22 17.32 14.16
N GLU A 320 0.87 17.83 13.12
CA GLU A 320 1.36 17.01 12.00
C GLU A 320 2.84 16.65 12.17
N ILE A 321 3.27 15.52 11.62
CA ILE A 321 4.67 15.08 11.59
C ILE A 321 5.12 14.77 10.15
N SER A 322 6.36 15.13 9.82
CA SER A 322 7.05 14.67 8.61
C SER A 322 8.54 14.45 8.90
N TRP A 323 9.27 13.84 7.96
CA TRP A 323 10.65 13.43 8.16
C TRP A 323 11.55 13.97 7.07
N TYR A 324 12.70 14.52 7.46
CA TYR A 324 13.84 14.70 6.56
C TYR A 324 14.67 13.42 6.56
N LEU A 325 14.88 12.84 5.38
CA LEU A 325 15.61 11.59 5.20
C LEU A 325 16.80 11.82 4.27
N PRO A 326 18.04 11.79 4.78
CA PRO A 326 19.23 12.05 3.96
C PRO A 326 19.49 10.95 2.94
N ARG A 327 20.12 11.34 1.83
CA ARG A 327 20.53 10.46 0.72
C ARG A 327 21.96 9.96 0.88
N GLY A 328 22.73 10.55 1.80
CA GLY A 328 24.16 10.32 1.94
C GLY A 328 24.96 11.07 0.88
N SER A 329 24.49 12.25 0.47
CA SER A 329 25.15 13.13 -0.51
C SER A 329 25.56 14.45 0.13
N ASP A 330 26.59 15.10 -0.42
CA ASP A 330 27.14 16.35 0.15
C ASP A 330 26.14 17.52 0.14
N ASP A 331 25.08 17.43 -0.67
CA ASP A 331 23.99 18.40 -0.71
C ASP A 331 22.93 18.22 0.38
N ASP A 332 23.07 17.22 1.28
CA ASP A 332 22.11 16.95 2.35
C ASP A 332 22.04 18.07 3.42
N SER A 333 20.81 18.45 3.81
CA SER A 333 20.54 19.44 4.85
C SER A 333 20.82 18.93 6.28
N PHE A 334 20.93 17.63 6.48
CA PHE A 334 21.18 17.02 7.79
C PHE A 334 22.00 15.74 7.63
N ASN A 335 22.89 15.46 8.60
CA ASN A 335 23.77 14.28 8.56
C ASN A 335 23.06 12.96 8.88
N GLY A 336 21.88 13.03 9.48
CA GLY A 336 21.03 11.90 9.85
C GLY A 336 19.55 12.22 9.66
N PRO A 337 18.65 11.24 9.88
CA PRO A 337 17.20 11.46 9.79
C PRO A 337 16.74 12.42 10.89
N VAL A 338 15.79 13.30 10.57
CA VAL A 338 15.20 14.26 11.53
C VAL A 338 13.69 14.30 11.35
N ALA A 339 12.95 14.18 12.45
CA ALA A 339 11.50 14.33 12.45
C ALA A 339 11.12 15.79 12.74
N PHE A 340 10.12 16.30 12.03
CA PHE A 340 9.61 17.65 12.17
C PHE A 340 8.13 17.61 12.54
N CYS A 341 7.79 18.22 13.67
CA CYS A 341 6.41 18.33 14.15
C CYS A 341 5.91 19.76 13.98
N ASN A 342 4.65 19.90 13.59
CA ASN A 342 4.01 21.19 13.34
C ASN A 342 2.68 21.27 14.10
N LEU A 343 2.65 22.04 15.21
CA LEU A 343 1.40 22.34 15.92
C LEU A 343 0.62 23.42 15.19
N HIS A 344 -0.56 23.09 14.67
CA HIS A 344 -1.42 24.07 14.02
C HIS A 344 -2.21 24.89 15.04
N GLY A 345 -2.41 26.16 14.70
CA GLY A 345 -3.03 27.13 15.60
C GLY A 345 -2.05 27.89 16.49
N ASP A 346 -2.60 28.53 17.51
CA ASP A 346 -1.85 29.26 18.53
C ASP A 346 -1.57 28.31 19.71
N ALA A 347 -0.30 28.16 20.08
CA ALA A 347 0.10 27.29 21.18
C ALA A 347 -0.54 27.70 22.51
N ARG A 348 -0.98 28.96 22.65
CA ARG A 348 -1.72 29.43 23.83
C ARG A 348 -3.05 28.70 24.02
N ASP A 349 -3.65 28.16 22.97
CA ASP A 349 -4.98 27.51 23.04
C ASP A 349 -4.87 25.98 23.16
N HIS A 350 -3.65 25.44 23.09
CA HIS A 350 -3.38 24.00 22.95
C HIS A 350 -2.32 23.52 23.95
N GLU A 351 -2.56 23.81 25.23
CA GLU A 351 -1.64 23.51 26.33
C GLU A 351 -1.22 22.02 26.41
N PRO A 352 -2.13 21.02 26.29
CA PRO A 352 -1.71 19.62 26.36
C PRO A 352 -0.77 19.23 25.20
N GLN A 353 -1.07 19.68 23.97
CA GLN A 353 -0.21 19.43 22.81
C GLN A 353 1.15 20.10 22.96
N LEU A 354 1.18 21.32 23.50
CA LEU A 354 2.41 22.06 23.77
C LEU A 354 3.30 21.31 24.77
N GLN A 355 2.75 20.89 25.92
CA GLN A 355 3.51 20.17 26.95
C GLN A 355 4.05 18.84 26.42
N PHE A 356 3.23 18.07 25.69
CA PHE A 356 3.67 16.86 25.02
C PHE A 356 4.85 17.12 24.07
N LEU A 357 4.76 18.15 23.22
CA LEU A 357 5.84 18.49 22.28
C LEU A 357 7.11 18.93 23.00
N GLN A 358 7.00 19.68 24.10
CA GLN A 358 8.16 20.12 24.89
C GLN A 358 8.97 18.93 25.42
N GLU A 359 8.30 17.86 25.86
CA GLU A 359 8.95 16.68 26.41
C GLU A 359 9.68 15.85 25.36
N ILE A 360 9.04 15.63 24.20
CA ILE A 360 9.58 14.74 23.16
C ILE A 360 10.59 15.42 22.22
N SER A 361 10.61 16.76 22.18
CA SER A 361 11.44 17.50 21.21
C SER A 361 12.92 17.53 21.61
N ALA A 362 13.78 17.28 20.62
CA ALA A 362 15.20 17.57 20.70
C ALA A 362 15.48 19.07 20.53
N VAL A 363 14.69 19.78 19.71
CA VAL A 363 14.79 21.24 19.50
C VAL A 363 13.38 21.82 19.35
N ASN A 364 13.11 22.95 20.02
CA ASN A 364 11.87 23.70 19.86
C ASN A 364 12.13 24.95 19.00
N VAL A 365 11.33 25.16 17.96
CA VAL A 365 11.36 26.35 17.10
C VAL A 365 10.05 27.10 17.27
N VAL A 366 10.11 28.34 17.74
CA VAL A 366 8.91 29.12 18.10
C VAL A 366 8.85 30.41 17.28
N LEU A 367 7.74 30.60 16.60
CA LEU A 367 7.42 31.86 15.92
C LEU A 367 6.68 32.80 16.87
N VAL A 368 7.24 34.00 17.09
CA VAL A 368 6.78 34.98 18.10
C VAL A 368 6.55 36.35 17.47
N SER A 369 5.39 36.97 17.71
CA SER A 369 5.11 38.38 17.37
C SER A 369 5.48 39.32 18.52
N GLU A 370 5.74 40.61 18.23
CA GLU A 370 5.99 41.62 19.26
C GLU A 370 4.76 41.93 20.13
N LEU A 371 3.56 41.96 19.54
CA LEU A 371 2.29 42.10 20.27
C LEU A 371 2.12 41.01 21.34
N ASP A 372 2.60 39.80 21.08
CA ASP A 372 2.44 38.64 21.95
C ASP A 372 3.43 38.60 23.12
N GLN A 373 4.49 39.42 23.10
CA GLN A 373 5.39 39.60 24.25
C GLN A 373 4.72 40.32 25.42
N SER A 374 3.62 41.03 25.14
CA SER A 374 2.81 41.74 26.15
C SER A 374 1.75 40.84 26.82
N ASN A 375 1.45 39.67 26.24
CA ASN A 375 0.49 38.71 26.79
C ASN A 375 1.13 37.83 27.87
N GLU A 376 0.55 37.80 29.08
CA GLU A 376 1.08 37.00 30.21
C GLU A 376 1.19 35.51 29.88
N LYS A 377 0.20 34.91 29.21
CA LYS A 377 0.19 33.48 28.88
C LYS A 377 1.29 33.14 27.88
N GLY A 378 1.45 33.95 26.83
CA GLY A 378 2.52 33.79 25.85
C GLY A 378 3.92 33.94 26.47
N ARG A 379 4.08 34.90 27.39
CA ARG A 379 5.35 35.10 28.11
C ARG A 379 5.70 33.93 29.04
N ARG A 380 4.71 33.35 29.73
CA ARG A 380 4.90 32.15 30.56
C ARG A 380 5.39 30.98 29.70
N ILE A 381 4.70 30.68 28.59
CA ILE A 381 5.11 29.62 27.66
C ILE A 381 6.55 29.83 27.16
N LEU A 382 6.91 31.05 26.74
CA LEU A 382 8.27 31.36 26.30
C LEU A 382 9.31 31.22 27.42
N HIS A 383 8.95 31.61 28.65
CA HIS A 383 9.82 31.45 29.80
C HIS A 383 10.04 29.97 30.13
N ASP A 384 8.99 29.16 30.09
CA ASP A 384 9.07 27.72 30.38
C ASP A 384 9.91 26.98 29.32
N LEU A 385 9.73 27.33 28.04
CA LEU A 385 10.58 26.85 26.95
C LEU A 385 12.04 27.27 27.12
N TRP A 386 12.29 28.50 27.57
CA TRP A 386 13.64 29.03 27.76
C TRP A 386 14.38 28.40 28.95
N GLN A 387 13.65 28.08 30.03
CA GLN A 387 14.17 27.37 31.20
C GLN A 387 14.32 25.87 30.99
N SER A 388 13.69 25.32 29.94
CA SER A 388 13.79 23.90 29.63
C SER A 388 15.24 23.50 29.30
N GLN A 389 15.57 22.23 29.51
CA GLN A 389 16.87 21.68 29.09
C GLN A 389 16.98 21.48 27.57
N ARG A 390 15.91 21.79 26.81
CA ARG A 390 15.86 21.61 25.36
C ARG A 390 16.29 22.90 24.65
N PRO A 391 17.14 22.82 23.61
CA PRO A 391 17.44 23.97 22.77
C PRO A 391 16.19 24.65 22.22
N LEU A 392 16.18 25.99 22.28
CA LEU A 392 15.10 26.84 21.77
C LEU A 392 15.59 27.78 20.67
N VAL A 393 14.89 27.81 19.54
CA VAL A 393 15.07 28.79 18.47
C VAL A 393 13.85 29.71 18.42
N CYS A 394 14.02 30.99 18.77
CA CYS A 394 12.97 32.00 18.70
C CYS A 394 13.07 32.81 17.40
N LEU A 395 12.02 32.73 16.59
CA LEU A 395 11.87 33.46 15.33
C LEU A 395 10.97 34.68 15.56
N PHE A 396 11.52 35.89 15.42
CA PHE A 396 10.79 37.14 15.67
C PHE A 396 10.29 37.76 14.38
N THR A 397 8.96 37.84 14.22
CA THR A 397 8.30 38.27 12.99
C THR A 397 8.53 39.74 12.63
N GLU A 398 8.83 40.58 13.63
CA GLU A 398 8.89 42.04 13.46
C GLU A 398 10.30 42.64 13.59
N LYS A 399 11.32 41.81 13.81
CA LYS A 399 12.73 42.24 13.93
C LYS A 399 13.52 41.81 12.70
N GLU A 400 14.27 42.73 12.11
CA GLU A 400 15.12 42.46 10.94
C GLU A 400 16.46 41.84 11.34
N SER A 401 17.07 42.36 12.42
CA SER A 401 18.27 41.81 13.03
C SER A 401 18.14 41.84 14.55
N ILE A 402 18.68 40.82 15.21
CA ILE A 402 18.76 40.74 16.66
C ILE A 402 20.25 40.64 16.96
N ALA A 403 20.74 41.41 17.93
CA ALA A 403 22.13 41.26 18.39
C ALA A 403 22.39 39.77 18.70
N ALA A 404 23.47 39.22 18.15
CA ALA A 404 23.84 37.82 18.28
C ALA A 404 24.21 37.46 19.73
N GLY A 405 23.21 37.40 20.60
CA GLY A 405 23.33 36.92 21.96
C GLY A 405 22.90 35.47 22.00
N ARG A 406 23.85 34.55 21.82
CA ARG A 406 23.64 33.15 22.25
C ARG A 406 23.66 33.16 23.78
N SER A 407 22.51 32.97 24.41
CA SER A 407 22.44 32.71 25.86
C SER A 407 22.33 31.20 26.06
N GLY A 408 23.47 30.52 26.20
CA GLY A 408 23.50 29.05 26.31
C GLY A 408 23.09 28.37 24.99
N GLN A 409 22.13 27.44 25.07
CA GLN A 409 21.62 26.66 23.92
C GLN A 409 20.53 27.37 23.10
N ASN A 410 20.12 28.58 23.52
CA ASN A 410 18.98 29.29 22.94
C ASN A 410 19.41 30.32 21.89
N VAL A 411 18.75 30.31 20.73
CA VAL A 411 19.07 31.13 19.56
C VAL A 411 17.89 32.04 19.20
N ARG A 412 18.20 33.27 18.78
CA ARG A 412 17.20 34.26 18.36
C ARG A 412 17.48 34.67 16.92
N ILE A 413 16.47 34.62 16.06
CA ILE A 413 16.57 34.99 14.64
C ILE A 413 15.45 35.99 14.32
N GLY A 414 15.82 37.13 13.76
CA GLY A 414 14.85 38.07 13.18
C GLY A 414 14.47 37.63 11.77
N ILE A 415 13.19 37.73 11.40
CA ILE A 415 12.71 37.31 10.07
C ILE A 415 12.11 38.46 9.24
N LYS A 416 11.93 39.66 9.80
CA LYS A 416 11.30 40.78 9.08
C LYS A 416 12.19 41.23 7.91
N ASN A 417 11.59 41.44 6.73
CA ASN A 417 12.25 41.96 5.53
C ASN A 417 13.53 41.23 5.09
N ARG A 418 13.72 39.97 5.54
CA ARG A 418 14.88 39.17 5.16
C ARG A 418 14.62 38.40 3.88
N ASN A 419 15.69 38.17 3.13
CA ASN A 419 15.65 37.22 2.02
C ASN A 419 15.34 35.82 2.56
N GLU A 420 14.32 35.18 1.99
CA GLU A 420 13.85 33.88 2.46
C GLU A 420 14.92 32.78 2.32
N ALA A 421 15.73 32.80 1.26
CA ALA A 421 16.77 31.79 1.06
C ALA A 421 17.89 31.92 2.10
N GLU A 422 18.31 33.15 2.42
CA GLU A 422 19.29 33.41 3.48
C GLU A 422 18.77 33.01 4.86
N LEU A 423 17.51 33.36 5.16
CA LEU A 423 16.85 32.98 6.41
C LEU A 423 16.76 31.47 6.56
N VAL A 424 16.33 30.76 5.52
CA VAL A 424 16.21 29.29 5.52
C VAL A 424 17.59 28.65 5.65
N ALA A 425 18.63 29.19 5.00
CA ALA A 425 20.00 28.68 5.14
C ALA A 425 20.52 28.84 6.58
N GLU A 426 20.33 30.02 7.19
CA GLU A 426 20.70 30.27 8.59
C GLU A 426 19.92 29.37 9.56
N LEU A 427 18.61 29.24 9.37
CA LEU A 427 17.77 28.38 10.19
C LEU A 427 18.17 26.90 10.04
N THR A 428 18.38 26.44 8.81
CA THR A 428 18.81 25.06 8.55
C THR A 428 20.13 24.76 9.23
N LYS A 429 21.10 25.67 9.12
CA LYS A 429 22.39 25.55 9.83
C LYS A 429 22.21 25.53 11.34
N THR A 430 21.42 26.44 11.89
CA THR A 430 21.14 26.52 13.34
C THR A 430 20.49 25.25 13.85
N VAL A 431 19.44 24.77 13.19
CA VAL A 431 18.76 23.53 13.59
C VAL A 431 19.70 22.33 13.46
N ARG A 432 20.52 22.25 12.41
CA ARG A 432 21.53 21.19 12.23
C ARG A 432 22.52 21.16 13.39
N ASP A 433 23.13 22.30 13.72
CA ASP A 433 24.10 22.43 14.81
C ASP A 433 23.47 22.03 16.17
N LEU A 434 22.23 22.44 16.43
CA LEU A 434 21.51 22.13 17.67
C LEU A 434 21.10 20.66 17.76
N VAL A 435 20.69 20.07 16.64
CA VAL A 435 20.34 18.64 16.56
C VAL A 435 21.59 17.77 16.76
N GLU A 436 22.73 18.13 16.15
CA GLU A 436 23.99 17.42 16.35
C GLU A 436 24.54 17.55 17.78
N GLY A 437 24.28 18.70 18.43
CA GLY A 437 24.63 18.91 19.84
C GLY A 437 23.66 18.25 20.83
N SER A 438 22.48 17.80 20.39
CA SER A 438 21.47 17.17 21.24
C SER A 438 21.62 15.66 21.26
N SER A 439 21.70 15.06 22.45
CA SER A 439 21.68 13.60 22.62
C SER A 439 20.26 13.00 22.59
N THR A 440 19.24 13.83 22.32
CA THR A 440 17.84 13.42 22.44
C THR A 440 17.36 12.74 21.17
N LEU A 441 17.34 11.41 21.21
CA LEU A 441 16.75 10.58 20.18
C LEU A 441 15.52 9.90 20.75
N VAL A 442 14.39 10.01 20.06
CA VAL A 442 13.12 9.44 20.51
C VAL A 442 12.47 8.72 19.33
N SER A 443 11.92 7.53 19.58
CA SER A 443 11.04 6.85 18.64
C SER A 443 9.59 7.20 18.94
N LEU A 444 8.70 7.19 17.93
CA LEU A 444 7.28 7.44 18.18
C LEU A 444 6.65 6.41 19.12
N ASN A 445 7.18 5.18 19.12
CA ASN A 445 6.80 4.16 20.09
C ASN A 445 7.15 4.55 21.54
N ALA A 446 8.30 5.21 21.76
CA ALA A 446 8.66 5.72 23.08
C ALA A 446 7.75 6.88 23.52
N CYS A 447 7.17 7.65 22.59
CA CYS A 447 6.22 8.72 22.91
C CYS A 447 4.90 8.22 23.51
N LEU A 448 4.59 6.92 23.43
CA LEU A 448 3.35 6.34 23.98
C LEU A 448 3.20 6.58 25.49
N SER A 449 4.28 6.42 26.26
CA SER A 449 4.24 6.66 27.72
C SER A 449 3.92 8.11 28.02
N THR A 450 4.52 9.04 27.26
CA THR A 450 4.28 10.48 27.39
C THR A 450 2.85 10.83 26.98
N ALA A 451 2.34 10.29 25.87
CA ALA A 451 0.96 10.50 25.44
C ALA A 451 -0.05 10.06 26.52
N ARG A 452 0.17 8.89 27.14
CA ARG A 452 -0.66 8.38 28.23
C ARG A 452 -0.59 9.25 29.49
N GLN A 453 0.61 9.74 29.83
CA GLN A 453 0.80 10.66 30.96
C GLN A 453 0.01 11.96 30.79
N HIS A 454 -0.08 12.47 29.55
CA HIS A 454 -0.87 13.65 29.19
C HIS A 454 -2.37 13.35 28.97
N GLY A 455 -2.81 12.11 29.19
CA GLY A 455 -4.22 11.72 29.10
C GLY A 455 -4.76 11.58 27.67
N PHE A 456 -3.88 11.42 26.68
CA PHE A 456 -4.29 11.22 25.28
C PHE A 456 -4.82 9.81 25.06
N LEU A 457 -5.78 9.67 24.15
CA LEU A 457 -6.22 8.37 23.68
C LEU A 457 -5.18 7.80 22.72
N VAL A 458 -4.73 6.59 23.00
CA VAL A 458 -3.85 5.83 22.11
C VAL A 458 -4.71 4.78 21.41
N ASP A 459 -4.65 4.73 20.08
CA ASP A 459 -5.39 3.75 19.28
C ASP A 459 -4.96 2.30 19.58
N GLU A 460 -3.68 2.06 19.86
CA GLU A 460 -3.18 0.74 20.28
C GLU A 460 -3.75 0.22 21.62
N ASP A 461 -4.34 1.09 22.46
CA ASP A 461 -4.92 0.70 23.75
C ASP A 461 -6.35 0.11 23.61
N ALA A 462 -6.90 0.09 22.39
CA ALA A 462 -8.18 -0.58 22.12
C ALA A 462 -8.08 -2.10 22.39
N GLU A 463 -9.10 -2.66 23.03
CA GLU A 463 -9.14 -4.08 23.45
C GLU A 463 -8.84 -5.07 22.29
N ALA A 464 -9.40 -4.80 21.12
CA ALA A 464 -9.14 -5.58 19.91
C ALA A 464 -7.67 -5.52 19.50
N CYS A 465 -7.04 -4.34 19.53
CA CYS A 465 -5.63 -4.15 19.18
C CYS A 465 -4.70 -4.83 20.19
N VAL A 466 -4.98 -4.70 21.49
CA VAL A 466 -4.21 -5.38 22.54
C VAL A 466 -4.27 -6.90 22.35
N THR A 467 -5.46 -7.45 22.11
CA THR A 467 -5.66 -8.89 21.87
C THR A 467 -4.91 -9.35 20.63
N ALA A 468 -5.03 -8.62 19.51
CA ALA A 468 -4.33 -8.92 18.27
C ALA A 468 -2.80 -8.86 18.43
N LYS A 469 -2.29 -7.85 19.16
CA LYS A 469 -0.86 -7.69 19.46
C LYS A 469 -0.33 -8.84 20.32
N GLU A 470 -1.08 -9.29 21.32
CA GLU A 470 -0.71 -10.47 22.12
C GLU A 470 -0.65 -11.74 21.26
N MET A 471 -1.61 -11.95 20.36
CA MET A 471 -1.60 -13.07 19.42
C MET A 471 -0.40 -12.99 18.47
N ALA A 472 -0.11 -11.81 17.91
CA ALA A 472 1.04 -11.58 17.05
C ALA A 472 2.37 -11.84 17.79
N ILE A 473 2.50 -11.40 19.04
CA ILE A 473 3.69 -11.68 19.87
C ILE A 473 3.85 -13.19 20.12
N LYS A 474 2.76 -13.89 20.44
CA LYS A 474 2.78 -15.37 20.57
C LYS A 474 3.28 -16.03 19.29
N LEU A 475 2.80 -15.60 18.13
CA LEU A 475 3.21 -16.10 16.81
C LEU A 475 4.69 -15.80 16.51
N VAL A 476 5.15 -14.56 16.71
CA VAL A 476 6.55 -14.18 16.51
C VAL A 476 7.48 -14.97 17.42
N ASN A 477 7.08 -15.21 18.68
CA ASN A 477 7.87 -16.00 19.62
C ASN A 477 7.95 -17.48 19.22
N LEU A 478 6.91 -18.04 18.59
CA LEU A 478 6.99 -19.37 17.98
C LEU A 478 8.03 -19.38 16.85
N LEU A 479 7.96 -18.40 15.95
CA LEU A 479 8.88 -18.28 14.80
C LEU A 479 10.34 -18.07 15.22
N LYS A 480 10.61 -17.39 16.34
CA LYS A 480 11.97 -17.13 16.85
C LYS A 480 12.65 -18.36 17.45
N LYS A 481 11.90 -19.40 17.84
CA LYS A 481 12.46 -20.60 18.49
C LYS A 481 13.12 -21.57 17.50
N GLU A 482 12.81 -21.45 16.22
CA GLU A 482 13.29 -22.36 15.17
C GLU A 482 14.27 -21.67 14.22
N LYS A 483 15.12 -22.46 13.54
CA LYS A 483 16.01 -21.94 12.50
C LYS A 483 15.18 -21.57 11.27
N LEU A 484 15.48 -20.41 10.65
CA LEU A 484 14.78 -19.90 9.45
C LEU A 484 14.67 -20.91 8.30
N SER A 485 15.65 -21.80 8.14
CA SER A 485 15.66 -22.88 7.15
C SER A 485 14.70 -24.03 7.46
N GLU A 486 14.33 -24.22 8.73
CA GLU A 486 13.50 -25.30 9.25
C GLU A 486 12.05 -24.83 9.50
N ILE A 487 11.84 -23.53 9.75
CA ILE A 487 10.51 -22.93 9.97
C ILE A 487 9.50 -23.33 8.89
N LYS A 488 9.88 -23.25 7.60
CA LYS A 488 8.95 -23.59 6.51
C LYS A 488 8.61 -25.09 6.51
N SER A 489 9.58 -25.97 6.78
CA SER A 489 9.35 -27.42 6.71
C SER A 489 8.57 -27.98 7.91
N GLN A 490 8.67 -27.32 9.08
CA GLN A 490 7.95 -27.66 10.29
C GLN A 490 6.57 -27.00 10.36
N LEU A 491 6.47 -25.71 10.02
CA LEU A 491 5.21 -24.95 10.15
C LEU A 491 4.31 -25.00 8.91
N LEU A 492 4.87 -25.26 7.73
CA LEU A 492 4.12 -25.38 6.46
C LEU A 492 4.52 -26.67 5.73
N PRO A 493 4.31 -27.84 6.36
CA PRO A 493 4.87 -29.12 5.93
C PRO A 493 4.41 -29.59 4.55
N LEU A 494 3.29 -29.08 4.03
CA LEU A 494 2.67 -29.52 2.78
C LEU A 494 3.22 -28.82 1.55
N GLN A 495 3.88 -27.68 1.67
CA GLN A 495 4.43 -26.90 0.54
C GLN A 495 5.77 -27.40 0.00
N GLY A 496 6.28 -28.54 0.50
CA GLY A 496 7.60 -29.06 0.17
C GLY A 496 7.60 -30.15 -0.91
N LYS A 497 8.56 -31.08 -0.79
CA LYS A 497 8.82 -32.16 -1.75
C LYS A 497 7.59 -32.97 -2.15
N LEU A 498 6.68 -33.26 -1.19
CA LEU A 498 5.48 -34.03 -1.46
C LEU A 498 4.56 -33.32 -2.46
N TRP A 499 4.38 -32.01 -2.31
CA TRP A 499 3.57 -31.20 -3.24
C TRP A 499 4.17 -31.16 -4.64
N TYR A 500 5.49 -30.93 -4.74
CA TYR A 500 6.18 -30.96 -6.03
C TYR A 500 6.03 -32.32 -6.73
N MET A 501 6.18 -33.42 -5.99
CA MET A 501 6.01 -34.77 -6.54
C MET A 501 4.57 -35.01 -7.00
N TRP A 502 3.57 -34.54 -6.24
CA TRP A 502 2.17 -34.64 -6.61
C TRP A 502 1.88 -33.86 -7.90
N CYS A 503 2.33 -32.59 -7.98
CA CYS A 503 2.18 -31.76 -9.17
C CYS A 503 2.82 -32.38 -10.41
N LYS A 504 4.02 -32.94 -10.26
CA LYS A 504 4.71 -33.64 -11.36
C LYS A 504 3.88 -34.81 -11.88
N LYS A 505 3.28 -35.60 -10.97
CA LYS A 505 2.42 -36.73 -11.32
C LYS A 505 1.11 -36.28 -11.97
N ASP A 506 0.54 -35.18 -11.53
CA ASP A 506 -0.64 -34.60 -12.17
C ASP A 506 -0.35 -34.06 -13.58
N LYS A 507 0.80 -33.40 -13.77
CA LYS A 507 1.28 -33.00 -15.11
C LYS A 507 1.52 -34.22 -16.02
N GLU A 508 2.02 -35.32 -15.47
CA GLU A 508 2.16 -36.59 -16.21
C GLU A 508 0.80 -37.16 -16.63
N LEU A 509 -0.19 -37.10 -15.74
CA LEU A 509 -1.57 -37.55 -15.99
C LEU A 509 -2.25 -36.77 -17.12
N THR A 510 -1.99 -35.47 -17.24
CA THR A 510 -2.56 -34.60 -18.29
C THR A 510 -1.82 -34.70 -19.63
N ARG A 511 -0.61 -35.26 -19.65
CA ARG A 511 0.24 -35.42 -20.84
C ARG A 511 0.46 -36.89 -21.20
N LEU A 512 -0.53 -37.75 -20.91
CA LEU A 512 -0.44 -39.18 -21.18
C LEU A 512 -0.11 -39.43 -22.66
N GLN A 513 1.01 -40.11 -22.88
CA GLN A 513 1.41 -40.65 -24.18
C GLN A 513 1.51 -42.17 -24.05
N GLU A 514 1.32 -42.90 -25.15
CA GLU A 514 1.57 -44.34 -25.19
C GLU A 514 3.05 -44.61 -24.85
N LYS A 515 3.29 -45.21 -23.68
CA LYS A 515 4.63 -45.62 -23.24
C LYS A 515 4.79 -47.14 -23.39
N GLY A 516 5.28 -47.57 -24.55
CA GLY A 516 5.64 -48.98 -24.80
C GLY A 516 4.53 -49.98 -24.44
N ASN A 517 4.90 -51.13 -23.85
CA ASN A 517 4.03 -52.30 -23.65
C ASN A 517 2.89 -52.14 -22.60
N LYS A 518 2.55 -50.91 -22.16
CA LYS A 518 1.46 -50.66 -21.18
C LYS A 518 0.34 -49.87 -21.87
N SER A 519 -0.92 -50.27 -21.62
CA SER A 519 -2.08 -49.49 -22.09
C SER A 519 -2.17 -48.13 -21.38
N ILE A 520 -2.80 -47.15 -22.03
CA ILE A 520 -3.01 -45.80 -21.49
C ILE A 520 -3.80 -45.87 -20.17
N GLU A 521 -4.81 -46.74 -20.08
CA GLU A 521 -5.65 -46.93 -18.90
C GLU A 521 -4.87 -47.51 -17.72
N HIS A 522 -3.96 -48.46 -17.98
CA HIS A 522 -3.13 -49.03 -16.93
C HIS A 522 -2.15 -47.99 -16.38
N HIS A 523 -1.53 -47.21 -17.27
CA HIS A 523 -0.63 -46.12 -16.85
C HIS A 523 -1.37 -45.03 -16.07
N ARG A 524 -2.59 -44.68 -16.48
CA ARG A 524 -3.48 -43.74 -15.77
C ARG A 524 -3.77 -44.21 -14.35
N SER A 525 -4.19 -45.47 -14.18
CA SER A 525 -4.51 -46.04 -12.88
C SER A 525 -3.30 -46.07 -11.93
N GLU A 526 -2.11 -46.38 -12.45
CA GLU A 526 -0.85 -46.36 -11.70
C GLU A 526 -0.52 -44.95 -11.17
N ILE A 527 -0.66 -43.92 -12.01
CA ILE A 527 -0.44 -42.51 -11.61
C ILE A 527 -1.47 -42.08 -10.57
N GLU A 528 -2.74 -42.44 -10.73
CA GLU A 528 -3.81 -42.11 -9.77
C GLU A 528 -3.55 -42.74 -8.38
N LEU A 529 -3.08 -44.00 -8.34
CA LEU A 529 -2.66 -44.67 -7.11
C LEU A 529 -1.48 -43.96 -6.43
N GLU A 530 -0.45 -43.60 -7.19
CA GLU A 530 0.70 -42.85 -6.66
C GLU A 530 0.29 -41.47 -6.12
N LYS A 531 -0.58 -40.75 -6.83
CA LYS A 531 -1.13 -39.46 -6.36
C LYS A 531 -1.89 -39.63 -5.05
N SER A 532 -2.72 -40.66 -4.93
CA SER A 532 -3.46 -40.96 -3.69
C SER A 532 -2.51 -41.27 -2.53
N ALA A 533 -1.47 -42.08 -2.76
CA ALA A 533 -0.45 -42.37 -1.76
C ALA A 533 0.31 -41.11 -1.29
N ILE A 534 0.57 -40.16 -2.21
CA ILE A 534 1.18 -38.88 -1.84
C ILE A 534 0.22 -38.03 -0.98
N ARG A 535 -1.08 -37.98 -1.30
CA ARG A 535 -2.07 -37.25 -0.48
C ARG A 535 -2.19 -37.85 0.92
N GLN A 536 -2.16 -39.17 1.07
CA GLN A 536 -2.13 -39.83 2.39
C GLN A 536 -0.90 -39.43 3.21
N LYS A 537 0.28 -39.40 2.58
CA LYS A 537 1.53 -38.93 3.23
C LYS A 537 1.48 -37.44 3.60
N GLN A 538 0.79 -36.62 2.80
CA GLN A 538 0.55 -35.23 3.14
C GLN A 538 -0.34 -35.13 4.39
N LEU A 539 -1.47 -35.83 4.44
CA LEU A 539 -2.35 -35.84 5.61
C LEU A 539 -1.64 -36.32 6.88
N SER A 540 -0.91 -37.43 6.82
CA SER A 540 -0.16 -37.94 7.96
C SER A 540 0.92 -36.97 8.47
N LYS A 541 1.39 -36.05 7.61
CA LYS A 541 2.37 -35.03 7.98
C LYS A 541 1.73 -33.73 8.46
N ALA A 542 0.52 -33.41 7.99
CA ALA A 542 -0.23 -32.23 8.42
C ALA A 542 -0.81 -32.39 9.82
N PHE A 543 -1.10 -33.64 10.23
CA PHE A 543 -1.78 -33.94 11.48
C PHE A 543 -0.86 -34.59 12.52
N PRO A 544 -0.96 -34.17 13.81
CA PRO A 544 -1.83 -33.11 14.32
C PRO A 544 -1.40 -31.71 13.86
N LEU A 545 -2.36 -30.79 13.69
CA LEU A 545 -2.06 -29.45 13.21
C LEU A 545 -1.04 -28.77 14.14
N ASN A 546 0.00 -28.20 13.56
CA ASN A 546 0.99 -27.46 14.34
C ASN A 546 0.38 -26.22 14.99
N GLN A 547 1.06 -25.70 16.03
CA GLN A 547 0.58 -24.56 16.81
C GLN A 547 0.36 -23.31 15.95
N LEU A 548 1.14 -23.12 14.87
CA LEU A 548 0.97 -22.00 13.95
C LEU A 548 -0.40 -22.09 13.25
N MET A 549 -0.71 -23.23 12.64
CA MET A 549 -1.99 -23.45 11.95
C MET A 549 -3.15 -23.35 12.92
N LYS A 550 -3.08 -23.96 14.11
CA LYS A 550 -4.13 -23.83 15.15
C LYS A 550 -4.35 -22.36 15.55
N THR A 551 -3.28 -21.60 15.81
CA THR A 551 -3.38 -20.19 16.24
C THR A 551 -3.84 -19.28 15.11
N LYS A 552 -3.32 -19.45 13.88
CA LYS A 552 -3.69 -18.66 12.71
C LYS A 552 -5.11 -18.95 12.25
N LEU A 553 -5.58 -20.20 12.25
CA LEU A 553 -6.97 -20.51 11.90
C LEU A 553 -7.94 -19.80 12.84
N ASN A 554 -7.66 -19.81 14.15
CA ASN A 554 -8.45 -19.07 15.13
C ASN A 554 -8.37 -17.54 14.94
N ALA A 555 -7.17 -17.00 14.68
CA ALA A 555 -6.98 -15.56 14.49
C ALA A 555 -7.40 -15.03 13.10
N LEU A 556 -7.47 -15.87 12.06
CA LEU A 556 -8.00 -15.50 10.74
C LEU A 556 -9.51 -15.28 10.76
N SER A 557 -10.19 -15.68 11.83
CA SER A 557 -11.55 -15.22 12.12
C SER A 557 -11.61 -13.72 12.46
N ASP A 558 -10.49 -13.11 12.88
CA ASP A 558 -10.40 -11.74 13.44
C ASP A 558 -9.25 -10.86 12.86
N GLU A 559 -8.72 -11.19 11.66
CA GLU A 559 -7.66 -10.48 10.87
C GLU A 559 -6.21 -10.44 11.43
N ILE A 560 -5.22 -10.54 10.52
CA ILE A 560 -3.78 -10.57 10.85
C ILE A 560 -2.91 -9.90 9.77
N ASN A 561 -1.98 -9.03 10.19
CA ASN A 561 -0.79 -8.66 9.43
C ASN A 561 0.45 -8.57 10.35
N ASP A 562 1.62 -8.90 9.79
CA ASP A 562 2.99 -8.81 10.34
C ASP A 562 3.61 -10.09 10.98
N SER A 563 3.73 -11.15 10.17
CA SER A 563 4.65 -12.27 10.41
C SER A 563 5.60 -12.49 9.22
N SER A 564 6.77 -13.10 9.45
CA SER A 564 7.72 -13.49 8.39
C SER A 564 7.12 -14.49 7.39
N ILE A 565 6.08 -15.21 7.81
CA ILE A 565 5.17 -15.99 6.98
C ILE A 565 3.97 -15.12 6.64
N GLY A 566 3.79 -14.77 5.37
CA GLY A 566 2.62 -14.02 4.90
C GLY A 566 1.34 -14.86 4.86
N LEU A 567 0.19 -14.19 4.78
CA LEU A 567 -1.13 -14.83 4.66
C LEU A 567 -1.19 -15.81 3.48
N GLU A 568 -0.50 -15.50 2.38
CA GLU A 568 -0.46 -16.33 1.18
C GLU A 568 0.04 -17.75 1.46
N HIS A 569 1.05 -17.90 2.31
CA HIS A 569 1.61 -19.20 2.64
C HIS A 569 0.64 -20.03 3.49
N ILE A 570 -0.16 -19.38 4.33
CA ILE A 570 -1.14 -20.07 5.17
C ILE A 570 -2.31 -20.53 4.32
N LEU A 571 -2.81 -19.67 3.43
CA LEU A 571 -3.87 -20.02 2.49
C LEU A 571 -3.44 -21.16 1.55
N ARG A 572 -2.17 -21.16 1.11
CA ARG A 572 -1.61 -22.27 0.33
C ARG A 572 -1.63 -23.57 1.13
N GLU A 573 -1.20 -23.56 2.40
CA GLU A 573 -1.25 -24.73 3.28
C GLU A 573 -2.69 -25.23 3.47
N MET A 574 -3.64 -24.32 3.70
CA MET A 574 -5.07 -24.63 3.83
C MET A 574 -5.62 -25.29 2.56
N GLY A 575 -5.25 -24.78 1.38
CA GLY A 575 -5.64 -25.38 0.11
C GLY A 575 -5.10 -26.79 -0.07
N GLN A 576 -3.85 -27.04 0.36
CA GLN A 576 -3.27 -28.39 0.32
C GLN A 576 -3.97 -29.36 1.27
N ILE A 577 -4.35 -28.91 2.47
CA ILE A 577 -5.15 -29.71 3.41
C ILE A 577 -6.52 -30.03 2.80
N TYR A 578 -7.18 -29.02 2.21
CA TYR A 578 -8.49 -29.17 1.58
C TYR A 578 -8.45 -30.22 0.46
N GLU A 579 -7.56 -30.07 -0.52
CA GLU A 579 -7.48 -31.01 -1.66
C GLU A 579 -7.08 -32.43 -1.22
N ALA A 580 -6.22 -32.55 -0.21
CA ALA A 580 -5.87 -33.84 0.35
C ALA A 580 -7.07 -34.52 1.02
N LEU A 581 -7.85 -33.79 1.84
CA LEU A 581 -9.04 -34.33 2.51
C LEU A 581 -10.14 -34.70 1.50
N GLU A 582 -10.40 -33.84 0.52
CA GLU A 582 -11.38 -34.08 -0.55
C GLU A 582 -11.04 -35.36 -1.32
N SER A 583 -9.76 -35.56 -1.67
CA SER A 583 -9.30 -36.76 -2.38
C SER A 583 -9.49 -38.08 -1.62
N THR A 584 -9.64 -38.01 -0.29
CA THR A 584 -9.82 -39.19 0.57
C THR A 584 -11.28 -39.53 0.86
N ASN A 585 -12.25 -38.79 0.29
CA ASN A 585 -13.68 -38.92 0.58
C ASN A 585 -13.97 -38.95 2.10
N SER A 586 -13.34 -38.02 2.83
CA SER A 586 -13.56 -37.90 4.27
C SER A 586 -15.05 -37.61 4.56
N LYS A 587 -15.63 -38.33 5.52
CA LYS A 587 -17.07 -38.24 5.87
C LYS A 587 -17.46 -36.93 6.56
N GLU A 588 -16.49 -36.13 6.97
CA GLU A 588 -16.71 -34.93 7.78
C GLU A 588 -16.76 -33.65 6.95
N LYS A 589 -17.63 -32.70 7.33
CA LYS A 589 -17.90 -31.48 6.54
C LYS A 589 -17.17 -30.23 7.00
N TRP A 590 -16.27 -30.30 7.99
CA TRP A 590 -15.69 -29.07 8.58
C TRP A 590 -14.70 -28.38 7.64
N TYR A 591 -13.90 -29.13 6.87
CA TYR A 591 -12.88 -28.56 5.97
C TYR A 591 -13.50 -27.76 4.82
N VAL A 592 -14.80 -27.92 4.60
CA VAL A 592 -15.65 -27.12 3.72
C VAL A 592 -15.72 -25.63 4.16
N LYS A 593 -15.39 -25.33 5.43
CA LYS A 593 -15.22 -23.96 5.93
C LYS A 593 -13.91 -23.31 5.47
N LEU A 594 -12.88 -24.07 5.07
CA LEU A 594 -11.59 -23.49 4.64
C LEU A 594 -11.74 -22.62 3.39
N PRO A 595 -12.43 -23.08 2.31
CA PRO A 595 -12.73 -22.21 1.18
C PRO A 595 -13.62 -21.02 1.55
N GLU A 596 -14.49 -21.15 2.55
CA GLU A 596 -15.32 -20.03 3.01
C GLU A 596 -14.48 -18.89 3.63
N ILE A 597 -13.47 -19.23 4.42
CA ILE A 597 -12.53 -18.26 4.99
C ILE A 597 -11.79 -17.51 3.87
N ALA A 598 -11.27 -18.24 2.88
CA ALA A 598 -10.60 -17.63 1.73
C ALA A 598 -11.54 -16.73 0.90
N ALA A 599 -12.79 -17.15 0.70
CA ALA A 599 -13.80 -16.32 0.04
C ALA A 599 -14.12 -15.04 0.82
N ASN A 600 -14.23 -15.11 2.16
CA ASN A 600 -14.43 -13.93 3.00
C ASN A 600 -13.25 -12.95 2.87
N LEU A 601 -12.01 -13.45 2.95
CA LEU A 601 -10.81 -12.64 2.76
C LEU A 601 -10.78 -11.98 1.37
N MET A 602 -11.17 -12.71 0.33
CA MET A 602 -11.25 -12.17 -1.02
C MET A 602 -12.27 -11.04 -1.15
N VAL A 603 -13.43 -11.13 -0.47
CA VAL A 603 -14.44 -10.06 -0.41
C VAL A 603 -13.93 -8.83 0.34
N LEU A 604 -13.10 -9.03 1.37
CA LEU A 604 -12.41 -7.95 2.10
C LEU A 604 -11.23 -7.34 1.31
N GLY A 605 -10.97 -7.84 0.09
CA GLY A 605 -9.93 -7.32 -0.78
C GLY A 605 -8.53 -7.90 -0.49
N TYR A 606 -8.40 -9.00 0.23
CA TYR A 606 -7.10 -9.69 0.36
C TYR A 606 -6.76 -10.48 -0.91
N PRO A 607 -5.49 -10.50 -1.34
CA PRO A 607 -5.06 -11.29 -2.48
C PRO A 607 -5.06 -12.79 -2.16
N ILE A 608 -5.59 -13.60 -3.08
CA ILE A 608 -5.58 -15.06 -3.04
C ILE A 608 -4.66 -15.59 -4.12
N GLU A 609 -3.85 -16.59 -3.81
CA GLU A 609 -3.00 -17.24 -4.80
C GLU A 609 -3.82 -18.09 -5.76
N LEU A 610 -3.62 -17.89 -7.06
CA LEU A 610 -4.26 -18.62 -8.16
C LEU A 610 -3.35 -19.73 -8.71
N MET A 611 -2.05 -19.48 -8.82
CA MET A 611 -1.06 -20.43 -9.34
C MET A 611 0.18 -20.40 -8.45
N ASP A 612 0.66 -21.57 -8.04
CA ASP A 612 1.95 -21.71 -7.36
C ASP A 612 3.08 -21.63 -8.39
N GLY A 613 3.92 -20.60 -8.29
CA GLY A 613 5.07 -20.43 -9.19
C GLY A 613 6.12 -21.53 -9.05
N ASP A 614 6.31 -22.09 -7.85
CA ASP A 614 7.36 -23.05 -7.54
C ASP A 614 7.09 -24.41 -8.20
N ALA A 615 5.82 -24.82 -8.15
CA ALA A 615 5.35 -26.04 -8.81
C ALA A 615 4.89 -25.77 -10.26
N SER A 616 4.71 -24.50 -10.63
CA SER A 616 3.97 -24.06 -11.82
C SER A 616 2.66 -24.82 -11.96
N TYR A 617 1.83 -24.75 -10.92
CA TYR A 617 0.62 -25.56 -10.79
C TYR A 617 -0.55 -24.74 -10.26
N VAL A 618 -1.75 -25.01 -10.78
CA VAL A 618 -3.01 -24.37 -10.37
C VAL A 618 -3.81 -25.39 -9.56
N PRO A 619 -4.05 -25.16 -8.25
CA PRO A 619 -4.84 -26.07 -7.41
C PRO A 619 -6.35 -25.89 -7.73
N LEU A 620 -6.80 -26.50 -8.83
CA LEU A 620 -8.14 -26.30 -9.39
C LEU A 620 -9.27 -26.66 -8.42
N GLN A 621 -9.10 -27.70 -7.59
CA GLN A 621 -10.12 -28.12 -6.63
C GLN A 621 -10.27 -27.09 -5.52
N TRP A 622 -9.15 -26.58 -5.00
CA TRP A 622 -9.15 -25.50 -4.02
C TRP A 622 -9.76 -24.22 -4.57
N ILE A 623 -9.31 -23.75 -5.74
CA ILE A 623 -9.79 -22.51 -6.35
C ILE A 623 -11.27 -22.61 -6.72
N GLY A 624 -11.71 -23.74 -7.28
CA GLY A 624 -13.12 -24.00 -7.57
C GLY A 624 -13.98 -23.88 -6.32
N ALA A 625 -13.58 -24.51 -5.21
CA ALA A 625 -14.31 -24.44 -3.96
C ALA A 625 -14.38 -23.02 -3.36
N VAL A 626 -13.32 -22.21 -3.54
CA VAL A 626 -13.32 -20.79 -3.12
C VAL A 626 -14.32 -20.01 -3.96
N PHE A 627 -14.36 -20.22 -5.28
CA PHE A 627 -15.32 -19.57 -6.17
C PHE A 627 -16.76 -20.01 -5.90
N ASP A 628 -17.01 -21.29 -5.60
CA ASP A 628 -18.34 -21.76 -5.20
C ASP A 628 -18.83 -21.01 -3.96
N ARG A 629 -17.98 -20.85 -2.94
CA ARG A 629 -18.30 -20.06 -1.72
C ARG A 629 -18.48 -18.58 -2.02
N LEU A 630 -17.74 -18.04 -2.98
CA LEU A 630 -17.88 -16.65 -3.41
C LEU A 630 -19.21 -16.41 -4.14
N ILE A 631 -19.60 -17.33 -5.03
CA ILE A 631 -20.88 -17.30 -5.77
C ILE A 631 -22.05 -17.44 -4.80
N GLU A 632 -21.96 -18.33 -3.80
CA GLU A 632 -22.97 -18.43 -2.74
C GLU A 632 -23.16 -17.10 -1.97
N LYS A 633 -22.07 -16.35 -1.75
CA LYS A 633 -22.09 -15.09 -0.97
C LYS A 633 -22.52 -13.88 -1.79
N LEU A 634 -21.99 -13.73 -3.01
CA LEU A 634 -22.20 -12.55 -3.84
C LEU A 634 -23.33 -12.75 -4.87
N GLY A 635 -23.76 -13.98 -5.09
CA GLY A 635 -24.61 -14.37 -6.21
C GLY A 635 -23.81 -14.59 -7.50
N ASP A 636 -24.51 -14.95 -8.56
CA ASP A 636 -23.93 -15.03 -9.90
C ASP A 636 -23.67 -13.61 -10.44
N LYS A 637 -22.40 -13.28 -10.62
CA LYS A 637 -21.93 -11.92 -10.93
C LYS A 637 -21.01 -11.94 -12.15
N ARG A 638 -21.12 -10.90 -12.98
CA ARG A 638 -20.25 -10.71 -14.15
C ARG A 638 -18.90 -10.20 -13.68
N VAL A 639 -17.83 -10.88 -14.10
CA VAL A 639 -16.46 -10.55 -13.70
C VAL A 639 -15.63 -10.18 -14.92
N PHE A 640 -14.92 -9.06 -14.84
CA PHE A 640 -13.87 -8.68 -15.79
C PHE A 640 -12.50 -9.02 -15.22
N VAL A 641 -11.68 -9.77 -15.96
CA VAL A 641 -10.35 -10.19 -15.49
C VAL A 641 -9.27 -9.31 -16.12
N LEU A 642 -8.60 -8.52 -15.29
CA LEU A 642 -7.43 -7.74 -15.70
C LEU A 642 -6.17 -8.46 -15.21
N SER A 643 -5.33 -8.92 -16.13
CA SER A 643 -4.06 -9.53 -15.78
C SER A 643 -2.87 -8.66 -16.18
N VAL A 644 -1.73 -8.85 -15.53
CA VAL A 644 -0.46 -8.19 -15.91
C VAL A 644 0.63 -9.22 -16.13
N LEU A 645 1.46 -9.01 -17.14
CA LEU A 645 2.63 -9.83 -17.47
C LEU A 645 3.84 -8.92 -17.67
N GLY A 646 5.01 -9.31 -17.19
CA GLY A 646 6.17 -8.42 -17.12
C GLY A 646 7.39 -9.12 -16.56
N ILE A 647 8.58 -8.69 -16.96
CA ILE A 647 9.83 -9.16 -16.34
C ILE A 647 9.81 -8.84 -14.84
N GLN A 648 10.62 -9.55 -14.05
CA GLN A 648 10.77 -9.29 -12.62
C GLN A 648 11.22 -7.85 -12.33
N SER A 649 10.66 -7.28 -11.26
CA SER A 649 11.03 -5.94 -10.77
C SER A 649 10.79 -4.79 -11.77
N THR A 650 9.91 -4.97 -12.75
CA THR A 650 9.55 -3.94 -13.75
C THR A 650 8.43 -2.99 -13.31
N GLY A 651 7.99 -3.05 -12.06
CA GLY A 651 6.94 -2.16 -11.53
C GLY A 651 5.50 -2.59 -11.81
N LYS A 652 5.23 -3.87 -12.11
CA LYS A 652 3.87 -4.43 -12.32
C LYS A 652 2.93 -4.17 -11.14
N SER A 653 3.28 -4.70 -9.97
CA SER A 653 2.48 -4.57 -8.75
C SER A 653 2.39 -3.08 -8.34
N THR A 654 3.43 -2.28 -8.58
CA THR A 654 3.41 -0.83 -8.37
C THR A 654 2.35 -0.14 -9.23
N LEU A 655 2.27 -0.49 -10.53
CA LEU A 655 1.28 0.05 -11.46
C LEU A 655 -0.14 -0.36 -11.06
N LEU A 656 -0.37 -1.63 -10.74
CA LEU A 656 -1.68 -2.13 -10.29
C LEU A 656 -2.12 -1.47 -8.97
N ASN A 657 -1.20 -1.36 -8.00
CA ASN A 657 -1.45 -0.70 -6.72
C ASN A 657 -1.73 0.80 -6.89
N ALA A 658 -1.14 1.46 -7.89
CA ALA A 658 -1.42 2.86 -8.22
C ALA A 658 -2.78 3.02 -8.91
N MET A 659 -3.13 2.17 -9.89
CA MET A 659 -4.41 2.26 -10.61
C MET A 659 -5.63 1.97 -9.72
N PHE A 660 -5.52 0.95 -8.87
CA PHE A 660 -6.68 0.37 -8.18
C PHE A 660 -6.56 0.34 -6.65
N GLY A 661 -5.47 0.84 -6.08
CA GLY A 661 -5.29 0.86 -4.62
C GLY A 661 -4.91 -0.47 -3.99
N LEU A 662 -4.54 -1.45 -4.80
CA LEU A 662 -4.28 -2.81 -4.35
C LEU A 662 -3.09 -2.90 -3.40
N GLN A 663 -2.99 -4.03 -2.72
CA GLN A 663 -1.98 -4.30 -1.70
C GLN A 663 -1.02 -5.42 -2.12
N PHE A 664 -0.74 -5.53 -3.43
CA PHE A 664 0.27 -6.46 -3.91
C PHE A 664 1.65 -6.09 -3.36
N LYS A 665 2.45 -7.08 -3.00
CA LYS A 665 3.77 -6.86 -2.38
C LYS A 665 4.78 -6.31 -3.40
N VAL A 666 5.47 -5.23 -3.05
CA VAL A 666 6.40 -4.49 -3.96
C VAL A 666 7.89 -4.60 -3.58
N SER A 667 8.29 -5.46 -2.65
CA SER A 667 9.68 -5.50 -2.14
C SER A 667 10.66 -6.29 -3.03
N ALA A 668 11.84 -5.71 -3.28
CA ALA A 668 12.97 -6.40 -3.88
C ALA A 668 13.41 -7.60 -3.01
N GLY A 669 13.55 -8.78 -3.62
CA GLY A 669 13.95 -10.02 -2.95
C GLY A 669 12.82 -10.87 -2.35
N ARG A 670 11.56 -10.41 -2.41
CA ARG A 670 10.35 -11.22 -2.12
C ARG A 670 9.37 -11.15 -3.28
N CYS A 671 9.85 -11.36 -4.50
CA CYS A 671 8.95 -11.40 -5.64
C CYS A 671 7.93 -12.52 -5.44
N THR A 672 6.66 -12.20 -5.64
CA THR A 672 5.54 -13.13 -5.66
C THR A 672 5.89 -14.27 -6.61
N ARG A 673 5.96 -15.52 -6.11
CA ARG A 673 6.20 -16.69 -6.96
C ARG A 673 4.85 -17.28 -7.36
N GLY A 674 4.45 -17.10 -8.63
CA GLY A 674 3.14 -17.53 -9.13
C GLY A 674 2.22 -16.41 -9.63
N ALA A 675 0.90 -16.62 -9.54
CA ALA A 675 -0.12 -15.62 -9.89
C ALA A 675 -1.10 -15.44 -8.72
N PHE A 676 -1.44 -14.19 -8.44
CA PHE A 676 -2.28 -13.78 -7.32
C PHE A 676 -3.44 -12.94 -7.83
N MET A 677 -4.64 -13.20 -7.31
CA MET A 677 -5.86 -12.50 -7.71
C MET A 677 -6.43 -11.70 -6.55
N GLN A 678 -6.95 -10.51 -6.83
CA GLN A 678 -7.64 -9.65 -5.88
C GLN A 678 -8.94 -9.14 -6.50
N LEU A 679 -10.04 -9.24 -5.75
CA LEU A 679 -11.38 -8.85 -6.21
C LEU A 679 -11.68 -7.39 -5.87
N ILE A 680 -12.23 -6.64 -6.83
CA ILE A 680 -12.61 -5.24 -6.68
C ILE A 680 -14.07 -5.08 -7.09
N LYS A 681 -14.87 -4.39 -6.26
CA LYS A 681 -16.26 -4.10 -6.55
C LYS A 681 -16.38 -2.90 -7.49
N VAL A 682 -17.32 -2.99 -8.45
CA VAL A 682 -17.72 -1.84 -9.27
C VAL A 682 -18.93 -1.14 -8.64
N ASP A 683 -18.92 0.18 -8.61
CA ASP A 683 -20.07 0.98 -8.16
C ASP A 683 -21.32 0.65 -8.98
N GLU A 684 -22.47 0.47 -8.33
CA GLU A 684 -23.71 0.01 -8.96
C GLU A 684 -24.14 0.87 -10.16
N LYS A 685 -23.83 2.17 -10.15
CA LYS A 685 -24.15 3.06 -11.26
C LYS A 685 -23.30 2.78 -12.50
N LEU A 686 -22.07 2.33 -12.31
CA LEU A 686 -21.14 1.99 -13.39
C LEU A 686 -21.31 0.57 -13.93
N GLN A 687 -21.95 -0.34 -13.19
CA GLN A 687 -22.10 -1.74 -13.62
C GLN A 687 -22.89 -1.89 -14.92
N GLN A 688 -23.77 -0.94 -15.23
CA GLN A 688 -24.50 -0.88 -16.50
C GLN A 688 -23.59 -0.44 -17.64
N ASP A 689 -22.80 0.61 -17.42
CA ASP A 689 -21.89 1.18 -18.42
C ASP A 689 -20.73 0.23 -18.74
N LEU A 690 -20.16 -0.40 -17.71
CA LEU A 690 -19.00 -1.29 -17.82
C LEU A 690 -19.34 -2.73 -18.22
N SER A 691 -20.61 -3.12 -18.13
CA SER A 691 -21.08 -4.49 -18.41
C SER A 691 -20.50 -5.59 -17.50
N PHE A 692 -19.89 -5.24 -16.36
CA PHE A 692 -19.44 -6.18 -15.32
C PHE A 692 -19.68 -5.63 -13.91
N ASP A 693 -19.80 -6.53 -12.94
CA ASP A 693 -20.15 -6.20 -11.55
C ASP A 693 -18.91 -6.16 -10.64
N TYR A 694 -17.90 -6.97 -10.98
CA TYR A 694 -16.62 -7.04 -10.27
C TYR A 694 -15.45 -7.08 -11.26
N MET A 695 -14.31 -6.52 -10.85
CA MET A 695 -13.04 -6.69 -11.53
C MET A 695 -12.15 -7.63 -10.72
N LEU A 696 -11.61 -8.66 -11.36
CA LEU A 696 -10.61 -9.55 -10.78
C LEU A 696 -9.24 -9.14 -11.33
N VAL A 697 -8.39 -8.56 -10.49
CA VAL A 697 -7.05 -8.16 -10.89
C VAL A 697 -6.05 -9.26 -10.55
N VAL A 698 -5.31 -9.73 -11.56
CA VAL A 698 -4.33 -10.81 -11.45
C VAL A 698 -2.91 -10.24 -11.60
N ASP A 699 -2.17 -10.20 -10.49
CA ASP A 699 -0.74 -9.88 -10.47
C ASP A 699 0.09 -11.15 -10.60
N THR A 700 1.13 -11.10 -11.44
CA THR A 700 2.01 -12.26 -11.68
C THR A 700 3.40 -12.03 -11.15
N GLU A 701 4.11 -13.15 -10.94
CA GLU A 701 5.56 -13.15 -10.85
C GLU A 701 6.19 -12.44 -12.04
N GLY A 702 7.36 -11.86 -11.78
CA GLY A 702 8.30 -11.49 -12.82
C GLY A 702 8.78 -12.64 -13.67
N LEU A 703 8.59 -12.55 -14.98
CA LEU A 703 9.29 -13.44 -15.91
C LEU A 703 10.82 -13.29 -15.69
N ARG A 704 11.53 -14.42 -15.70
CA ARG A 704 13.00 -14.52 -15.49
C ARG A 704 13.51 -14.20 -14.07
N ALA A 705 13.00 -14.88 -13.05
CA ALA A 705 13.69 -14.90 -11.76
C ALA A 705 15.17 -15.30 -11.93
N ILE A 706 16.09 -14.40 -11.56
CA ILE A 706 17.55 -14.53 -11.74
C ILE A 706 18.11 -15.84 -11.14
N GLU A 707 17.37 -16.48 -10.23
CA GLU A 707 17.76 -17.70 -9.52
C GLU A 707 17.68 -18.99 -10.35
N MET A 708 17.17 -19.01 -11.58
CA MET A 708 17.13 -20.24 -12.41
C MET A 708 17.41 -20.01 -13.91
N ALA A 709 18.70 -19.86 -14.25
CA ALA A 709 19.21 -19.82 -15.63
C ALA A 709 19.29 -21.21 -16.29
N ASN A 710 18.19 -21.98 -16.31
CA ASN A 710 18.10 -23.30 -16.96
C ASN A 710 16.95 -23.35 -17.96
N LYS A 711 17.05 -24.17 -19.02
CA LYS A 711 15.99 -24.42 -20.03
C LYS A 711 14.58 -24.72 -19.44
N LEU A 712 14.51 -25.24 -18.21
CA LEU A 712 13.27 -25.46 -17.47
C LEU A 712 12.52 -24.15 -17.15
N SER A 713 13.22 -23.04 -16.88
CA SER A 713 12.59 -21.76 -16.52
C SER A 713 11.86 -21.08 -17.69
N LEU A 714 12.30 -21.30 -18.93
CA LEU A 714 11.59 -20.83 -20.13
C LEU A 714 10.23 -21.50 -20.31
N ASN A 715 10.14 -22.81 -20.04
CA ASN A 715 8.87 -23.54 -20.10
C ASN A 715 7.92 -23.10 -18.98
N HIS A 716 8.43 -22.91 -17.76
CA HIS A 716 7.63 -22.39 -16.64
C HIS A 716 7.09 -20.98 -16.90
N ASN A 717 7.92 -20.09 -17.45
CA ASN A 717 7.52 -18.75 -17.86
C ASN A 717 6.44 -18.79 -18.96
N SER A 718 6.58 -19.71 -19.92
CA SER A 718 5.59 -19.92 -20.98
C SER A 718 4.26 -20.48 -20.44
N GLU A 719 4.29 -21.42 -19.48
CA GLU A 719 3.09 -21.96 -18.82
C GLU A 719 2.33 -20.86 -18.06
N LEU A 720 3.03 -20.06 -17.24
CA LEU A 720 2.43 -18.94 -16.51
C LEU A 720 1.83 -17.89 -17.45
N ALA A 721 2.57 -17.47 -18.48
CA ALA A 721 2.08 -16.49 -19.45
C ALA A 721 0.86 -17.01 -20.21
N THR A 722 0.88 -18.26 -20.66
CA THR A 722 -0.25 -18.91 -21.34
C THR A 722 -1.49 -18.93 -20.44
N PHE A 723 -1.33 -19.30 -19.17
CA PHE A 723 -2.43 -19.32 -18.20
C PHE A 723 -3.00 -17.92 -17.94
N VAL A 724 -2.15 -16.95 -17.63
CA VAL A 724 -2.54 -15.59 -17.24
C VAL A 724 -3.18 -14.82 -18.40
N ILE A 725 -2.65 -15.00 -19.62
CA ILE A 725 -3.25 -14.43 -20.83
C ILE A 725 -4.59 -15.11 -21.14
N GLY A 726 -4.70 -16.42 -20.92
CA GLY A 726 -5.91 -17.18 -21.21
C GLY A 726 -7.09 -16.87 -20.30
N ILE A 727 -6.85 -16.55 -19.03
CA ILE A 727 -7.91 -16.14 -18.10
C ILE A 727 -8.25 -14.65 -18.20
N GLY A 728 -7.36 -13.84 -18.79
CA GLY A 728 -7.51 -12.39 -18.84
C GLY A 728 -8.54 -11.96 -19.89
N SER A 729 -9.53 -11.17 -19.48
CA SER A 729 -10.33 -10.38 -20.42
C SER A 729 -9.43 -9.35 -21.12
N LEU A 730 -8.48 -8.78 -20.37
CA LEU A 730 -7.45 -7.88 -20.83
C LEU A 730 -6.13 -8.18 -20.12
N THR A 731 -5.03 -8.30 -20.88
CA THR A 731 -3.68 -8.47 -20.32
C THR A 731 -2.83 -7.22 -20.55
N LEU A 732 -2.21 -6.70 -19.49
CA LEU A 732 -1.21 -5.63 -19.55
C LEU A 732 0.18 -6.23 -19.71
N ILE A 733 0.85 -5.95 -20.83
CA ILE A 733 2.24 -6.34 -21.06
C ILE A 733 3.16 -5.20 -20.61
N ASN A 734 3.73 -5.37 -19.43
CA ASN A 734 4.57 -4.38 -18.76
C ASN A 734 6.05 -4.54 -19.13
N ILE A 735 6.59 -3.53 -19.81
CA ILE A 735 7.95 -3.45 -20.32
C ILE A 735 8.69 -2.35 -19.56
N PHE A 736 9.87 -2.63 -19.02
CA PHE A 736 10.66 -1.63 -18.30
C PHE A 736 11.73 -1.01 -19.21
N GLY A 737 11.73 0.31 -19.29
CA GLY A 737 12.67 1.07 -20.09
C GLY A 737 12.57 0.75 -21.59
N GLU A 738 13.68 0.99 -22.28
CA GLU A 738 13.78 0.88 -23.75
C GLU A 738 14.81 -0.17 -24.18
N ASN A 739 15.21 -1.09 -23.29
CA ASN A 739 16.22 -2.10 -23.59
C ASN A 739 15.69 -3.13 -24.60
N PRO A 740 16.26 -3.23 -25.83
CA PRO A 740 15.75 -4.11 -26.88
C PRO A 740 15.79 -5.60 -26.55
N SER A 741 16.71 -6.04 -25.68
CA SER A 741 16.87 -7.45 -25.29
C SER A 741 15.80 -7.89 -24.29
N GLU A 742 15.50 -7.07 -23.29
CA GLU A 742 14.42 -7.32 -22.33
C GLU A 742 13.06 -7.33 -23.02
N MET A 743 12.85 -6.40 -23.96
CA MET A 743 11.66 -6.40 -24.83
C MET A 743 11.56 -7.68 -25.66
N GLN A 744 12.67 -8.18 -26.21
CA GLN A 744 12.65 -9.38 -27.06
C GLN A 744 12.03 -10.59 -26.34
N ASP A 745 12.51 -10.87 -25.14
CA ASP A 745 12.13 -12.07 -24.39
C ASP A 745 10.66 -12.05 -23.98
N ILE A 746 10.19 -10.92 -23.45
CA ILE A 746 8.81 -10.82 -22.96
C ILE A 746 7.82 -10.87 -24.11
N LEU A 747 8.12 -10.19 -25.22
CA LEU A 747 7.27 -10.18 -26.39
C LEU A 747 7.17 -11.57 -27.00
N GLN A 748 8.27 -12.32 -27.10
CA GLN A 748 8.25 -13.69 -27.60
C GLN A 748 7.35 -14.60 -26.76
N ILE A 749 7.45 -14.52 -25.43
CA ILE A 749 6.60 -15.29 -24.51
C ILE A 749 5.12 -14.90 -24.67
N ALA A 750 4.82 -13.61 -24.73
CA ALA A 750 3.46 -13.11 -24.88
C ALA A 750 2.85 -13.52 -26.22
N VAL A 751 3.56 -13.34 -27.33
CA VAL A 751 3.13 -13.72 -28.69
C VAL A 751 2.82 -15.21 -28.75
N GLN A 752 3.69 -16.06 -28.21
CA GLN A 752 3.44 -17.50 -28.17
C GLN A 752 2.20 -17.86 -27.34
N ALA A 753 2.00 -17.21 -26.20
CA ALA A 753 0.80 -17.41 -25.38
C ALA A 753 -0.48 -16.97 -26.12
N PHE A 754 -0.48 -15.83 -26.80
CA PHE A 754 -1.62 -15.37 -27.61
C PHE A 754 -1.93 -16.32 -28.78
N LEU A 755 -0.90 -16.85 -29.45
CA LEU A 755 -1.07 -17.85 -30.50
C LEU A 755 -1.78 -19.11 -29.98
N ARG A 756 -1.37 -19.61 -28.82
CA ARG A 756 -2.03 -20.74 -28.16
C ARG A 756 -3.48 -20.43 -27.80
N MET A 757 -3.77 -19.20 -27.34
CA MET A 757 -5.16 -18.79 -27.07
C MET A 757 -6.02 -18.83 -28.33
N LYS A 758 -5.48 -18.37 -29.46
CA LYS A 758 -6.17 -18.46 -30.74
C LYS A 758 -6.48 -19.90 -31.15
N GLN A 759 -5.56 -20.85 -30.92
CA GLN A 759 -5.80 -22.28 -31.21
C GLN A 759 -6.96 -22.87 -30.39
N VAL A 760 -7.19 -22.36 -29.18
CA VAL A 760 -8.32 -22.78 -28.32
C VAL A 760 -9.53 -21.83 -28.43
N ASN A 761 -9.58 -20.99 -29.47
CA ASN A 761 -10.65 -20.01 -29.74
C ASN A 761 -10.90 -19.00 -28.61
N ILE A 762 -9.86 -18.62 -27.87
CA ILE A 762 -9.89 -17.54 -26.88
C ILE A 762 -9.18 -16.33 -27.49
N SER A 763 -9.81 -15.14 -27.40
CA SER A 763 -9.27 -13.90 -27.94
C SER A 763 -9.19 -12.84 -26.84
N PRO A 764 -8.15 -12.89 -25.98
CA PRO A 764 -8.00 -11.92 -24.90
C PRO A 764 -7.53 -10.57 -25.46
N GLY A 765 -7.93 -9.47 -24.80
CA GLY A 765 -7.42 -8.14 -25.11
C GLY A 765 -5.97 -7.97 -24.62
N CYS A 766 -5.25 -7.00 -25.19
CA CYS A 766 -3.88 -6.67 -24.79
C CYS A 766 -3.59 -5.17 -24.85
N LEU A 767 -2.89 -4.65 -23.84
CA LEU A 767 -2.27 -3.31 -23.85
C LEU A 767 -0.79 -3.42 -23.48
N PHE A 768 0.07 -2.65 -24.15
CA PHE A 768 1.49 -2.53 -23.81
C PHE A 768 1.73 -1.30 -22.94
N VAL A 769 2.48 -1.50 -21.86
CA VAL A 769 2.86 -0.42 -20.94
C VAL A 769 4.38 -0.34 -20.88
N HIS A 770 4.95 0.75 -21.39
CA HIS A 770 6.37 1.03 -21.32
C HIS A 770 6.67 1.93 -20.11
N GLN A 771 7.20 1.36 -19.04
CA GLN A 771 7.58 2.10 -17.84
C GLN A 771 8.93 2.81 -18.00
N ASN A 772 9.11 3.90 -17.24
CA ASN A 772 10.40 4.57 -17.07
C ASN A 772 10.95 5.19 -18.37
N VAL A 773 10.06 5.78 -19.18
CA VAL A 773 10.40 6.45 -20.44
C VAL A 773 10.49 7.97 -20.22
N GLY A 774 11.56 8.59 -20.73
CA GLY A 774 11.78 10.03 -20.62
C GLY A 774 10.78 10.86 -21.44
N GLU A 775 10.45 12.07 -20.98
CA GLU A 775 9.43 12.93 -21.61
C GLU A 775 9.78 13.35 -23.06
N ILE A 776 11.06 13.56 -23.35
CA ILE A 776 11.57 13.92 -24.68
C ILE A 776 11.42 12.73 -25.64
N THR A 777 11.82 11.54 -25.20
CA THR A 777 11.68 10.32 -25.99
C THR A 777 10.23 9.90 -26.20
N ALA A 778 9.32 10.14 -25.25
CA ALA A 778 7.89 9.84 -25.42
C ALA A 778 7.23 10.63 -26.57
N LYS A 779 7.59 11.91 -26.76
CA LYS A 779 7.05 12.74 -27.86
C LYS A 779 7.72 12.44 -29.21
N GLU A 780 9.02 12.20 -29.24
CA GLU A 780 9.77 11.95 -30.48
C GLU A 780 9.59 10.52 -31.03
N LYS A 781 9.22 9.54 -30.20
CA LYS A 781 9.11 8.12 -30.59
C LYS A 781 7.71 7.64 -30.98
N ASN A 782 6.69 8.49 -30.96
CA ASN A 782 5.31 8.02 -31.13
C ASN A 782 5.01 7.37 -32.49
N MET A 783 5.76 7.62 -33.58
CA MET A 783 5.54 6.87 -34.83
C MET A 783 6.66 5.88 -35.16
N GLU A 784 7.92 6.30 -35.11
CA GLU A 784 9.07 5.43 -35.46
C GLU A 784 9.29 4.32 -34.42
N GLY A 785 9.11 4.62 -33.12
CA GLY A 785 9.22 3.62 -32.06
C GLY A 785 8.08 2.60 -32.10
N GLN A 786 6.84 3.06 -32.34
CA GLN A 786 5.69 2.20 -32.54
C GLN A 786 5.88 1.29 -33.77
N ARG A 787 6.32 1.85 -34.91
CA ARG A 787 6.60 1.08 -36.12
C ARG A 787 7.61 -0.04 -35.89
N ARG A 788 8.74 0.26 -35.24
CA ARG A 788 9.75 -0.75 -34.91
C ARG A 788 9.23 -1.85 -33.98
N LEU A 789 8.38 -1.48 -33.02
CA LEU A 789 7.75 -2.47 -32.14
C LEU A 789 6.83 -3.40 -32.93
N GLN A 790 6.03 -2.86 -33.85
CA GLN A 790 5.16 -3.65 -34.72
C GLN A 790 5.94 -4.60 -35.63
N GLU A 791 6.96 -4.09 -36.34
CA GLU A 791 7.83 -4.92 -37.20
C GLU A 791 8.44 -6.08 -36.40
N LYS A 792 8.85 -5.81 -35.16
CA LYS A 792 9.40 -6.83 -34.25
C LYS A 792 8.34 -7.82 -33.74
N LEU A 793 7.13 -7.37 -33.44
CA LEU A 793 6.00 -8.23 -33.07
C LEU A 793 5.63 -9.17 -34.23
N ASP A 794 5.62 -8.67 -35.46
CA ASP A 794 5.32 -9.46 -36.66
C ASP A 794 6.41 -10.51 -36.92
N GLU A 795 7.69 -10.14 -36.81
CA GLU A 795 8.82 -11.06 -36.93
C GLU A 795 8.74 -12.21 -35.89
N MET A 796 8.44 -11.87 -34.63
CA MET A 796 8.26 -12.86 -33.57
C MET A 796 7.04 -13.74 -33.80
N THR A 797 5.97 -13.17 -34.35
CA THR A 797 4.74 -13.90 -34.66
C THR A 797 5.00 -14.95 -35.72
N VAL A 798 5.70 -14.61 -36.80
CA VAL A 798 6.10 -15.58 -37.85
C VAL A 798 6.93 -16.71 -37.24
N THR A 799 7.90 -16.36 -36.39
CA THR A 799 8.76 -17.35 -35.74
C THR A 799 7.98 -18.29 -34.81
N ALA A 800 7.06 -17.75 -34.01
CA ALA A 800 6.24 -18.53 -33.09
C ALA A 800 5.19 -19.37 -33.83
N ALA A 801 4.61 -18.86 -34.92
CA ALA A 801 3.67 -19.58 -35.77
C ALA A 801 4.30 -20.82 -36.41
N GLN A 802 5.58 -20.73 -36.83
CA GLN A 802 6.34 -21.90 -37.30
C GLN A 802 6.52 -22.97 -36.22
N GLN A 803 6.76 -22.57 -34.97
CA GLN A 803 6.93 -23.50 -33.84
C GLN A 803 5.62 -24.19 -33.45
N GLU A 804 4.50 -23.49 -33.59
CA GLU A 804 3.16 -23.96 -33.22
C GLU A 804 2.37 -24.49 -34.44
N PHE A 805 3.05 -24.70 -35.59
CA PHE A 805 2.49 -25.22 -36.86
C PHE A 805 1.23 -24.49 -37.36
N CYS A 806 1.27 -23.15 -37.35
CA CYS A 806 0.18 -22.28 -37.80
C CYS A 806 0.60 -21.35 -38.96
N ASP A 807 -0.32 -21.05 -39.87
CA ASP A 807 -0.09 -20.11 -40.98
C ASP A 807 -0.53 -18.69 -40.59
N ILE A 808 0.33 -17.97 -39.85
CA ILE A 808 0.08 -16.59 -39.39
C ILE A 808 1.27 -15.69 -39.74
N THR A 809 0.99 -14.50 -40.27
CA THR A 809 2.03 -13.59 -40.83
C THR A 809 2.23 -12.30 -40.05
N CYS A 810 1.24 -11.82 -39.31
CA CYS A 810 1.38 -10.61 -38.48
C CYS A 810 0.71 -10.77 -37.11
N PHE A 811 1.14 -9.98 -36.13
CA PHE A 811 0.63 -10.04 -34.76
C PHE A 811 -0.87 -9.70 -34.66
N SER A 812 -1.32 -8.76 -35.50
CA SER A 812 -2.72 -8.35 -35.58
C SER A 812 -3.65 -9.45 -36.10
N ASP A 813 -3.11 -10.48 -36.76
CA ASP A 813 -3.87 -11.69 -37.09
C ASP A 813 -4.14 -12.53 -35.83
N VAL A 814 -3.28 -12.46 -34.82
CA VAL A 814 -3.39 -13.26 -33.59
C VAL A 814 -4.42 -12.66 -32.64
N ILE A 815 -4.33 -11.35 -32.40
CA ILE A 815 -5.21 -10.61 -31.51
C ILE A 815 -5.60 -9.27 -32.13
N ARG A 816 -6.74 -8.71 -31.70
CA ARG A 816 -7.11 -7.34 -32.07
C ARG A 816 -6.15 -6.35 -31.41
N PHE A 817 -5.23 -5.81 -32.19
CA PHE A 817 -4.21 -4.88 -31.72
C PHE A 817 -4.20 -3.60 -32.56
N ASP A 818 -4.28 -2.45 -31.89
CA ASP A 818 -4.12 -1.13 -32.51
C ASP A 818 -2.96 -0.39 -31.85
N MET A 819 -1.89 -0.17 -32.61
CA MET A 819 -0.68 0.49 -32.13
C MET A 819 -0.92 1.90 -31.60
N ASN A 820 -1.89 2.62 -32.15
CA ASN A 820 -2.12 4.02 -31.79
C ASN A 820 -2.82 4.16 -30.43
N THR A 821 -3.60 3.15 -30.04
CA THR A 821 -4.46 3.21 -28.85
C THR A 821 -4.11 2.19 -27.79
N HIS A 822 -3.31 1.15 -28.09
CA HIS A 822 -2.96 0.08 -27.17
C HIS A 822 -1.54 0.15 -26.59
N ILE A 823 -0.76 1.19 -26.94
CA ILE A 823 0.60 1.40 -26.41
C ILE A 823 0.59 2.63 -25.51
N HIS A 824 0.98 2.46 -24.26
CA HIS A 824 1.05 3.52 -23.26
C HIS A 824 2.47 3.67 -22.72
N TYR A 825 3.04 4.86 -22.86
CA TYR A 825 4.35 5.21 -22.30
C TYR A 825 4.16 5.85 -20.94
N PHE A 826 4.96 5.49 -19.94
CA PHE A 826 4.88 5.99 -18.57
C PHE A 826 6.15 6.72 -18.20
N ALA A 827 5.97 7.92 -17.61
CA ALA A 827 7.06 8.68 -17.02
C ALA A 827 7.73 7.93 -15.84
N HIS A 828 8.83 8.46 -15.34
CA HIS A 828 9.44 7.99 -14.09
C HIS A 828 8.46 8.16 -12.93
N LEU A 829 8.42 7.20 -11.99
CA LEU A 829 7.55 7.27 -10.81
C LEU A 829 7.87 8.46 -9.89
N TRP A 830 9.13 8.85 -9.80
CA TRP A 830 9.61 9.88 -8.88
C TRP A 830 10.02 11.16 -9.62
N GLU A 831 9.67 12.30 -9.05
CA GLU A 831 10.14 13.62 -9.49
C GLU A 831 11.45 13.96 -8.74
N GLY A 832 12.56 13.40 -9.22
CA GLY A 832 13.88 13.47 -8.58
C GLY A 832 14.30 12.16 -7.89
N ASN A 833 15.34 12.22 -7.04
CA ASN A 833 16.07 11.01 -6.62
C ASN A 833 15.75 10.48 -5.20
N PRO A 834 14.67 9.76 -4.87
CA PRO A 834 14.26 9.27 -3.52
C PRO A 834 15.02 9.78 -2.25
N PRO A 835 14.98 9.14 -1.07
CA PRO A 835 13.71 8.98 -0.37
C PRO A 835 12.83 10.26 -0.23
N MET A 836 13.36 11.47 -0.42
CA MET A 836 12.64 12.76 -0.33
C MET A 836 12.04 13.25 -1.66
N ALA A 837 12.04 12.44 -2.72
CA ALA A 837 11.39 12.81 -3.98
C ALA A 837 9.87 12.58 -3.87
N PRO A 838 9.00 13.50 -4.32
CA PRO A 838 7.58 13.23 -4.46
C PRO A 838 7.31 12.37 -5.70
N PRO A 839 6.14 11.73 -5.80
CA PRO A 839 5.73 11.05 -7.03
C PRO A 839 5.61 12.03 -8.19
N ASN A 840 5.93 11.58 -9.41
CA ASN A 840 5.82 12.39 -10.62
C ASN A 840 4.34 12.60 -11.00
N PRO A 841 3.85 13.85 -11.12
CA PRO A 841 2.49 14.12 -11.53
C PRO A 841 2.12 13.56 -12.91
N THR A 842 3.06 13.53 -13.86
CA THR A 842 2.86 12.91 -15.18
C THR A 842 2.58 11.42 -15.02
N TYR A 843 3.32 10.71 -14.15
CA TYR A 843 3.02 9.28 -13.88
C TYR A 843 1.57 9.07 -13.43
N SER A 844 1.07 9.90 -12.50
CA SER A 844 -0.33 9.81 -12.05
C SER A 844 -1.35 10.05 -13.18
N GLN A 845 -1.04 10.93 -14.14
CA GLN A 845 -1.89 11.17 -15.31
C GLN A 845 -1.92 9.94 -16.22
N ASN A 846 -0.76 9.36 -16.53
CA ASN A 846 -0.64 8.17 -17.36
C ASN A 846 -1.38 6.97 -16.73
N VAL A 847 -1.31 6.82 -15.40
CA VAL A 847 -2.10 5.83 -14.62
C VAL A 847 -3.60 6.04 -14.84
N GLN A 848 -4.10 7.27 -14.75
CA GLN A 848 -5.52 7.58 -14.91
C GLN A 848 -6.00 7.38 -16.37
N GLU A 849 -5.19 7.74 -17.36
CA GLU A 849 -5.48 7.52 -18.78
C GLU A 849 -5.57 6.03 -19.10
N LEU A 850 -4.58 5.24 -18.65
CA LEU A 850 -4.59 3.78 -18.82
C LEU A 850 -5.80 3.15 -18.10
N LYS A 851 -6.09 3.57 -16.87
CA LYS A 851 -7.25 3.09 -16.11
C LYS A 851 -8.55 3.38 -16.85
N SER A 852 -8.71 4.59 -17.39
CA SER A 852 -9.89 4.97 -18.18
C SER A 852 -10.02 4.11 -19.43
N LYS A 853 -8.90 3.78 -20.09
CA LYS A 853 -8.89 2.91 -21.27
C LYS A 853 -9.22 1.45 -20.96
N ILE A 854 -8.83 0.94 -19.79
CA ILE A 854 -9.17 -0.41 -19.32
C ILE A 854 -10.66 -0.54 -18.98
N LEU A 855 -11.25 0.54 -18.47
CA LEU A 855 -12.66 0.62 -18.08
C LEU A 855 -13.59 1.07 -19.22
N GLN A 856 -13.11 1.17 -20.46
CA GLN A 856 -13.92 1.45 -21.66
C GLN A 856 -14.00 0.19 -22.50
#